data_AF-Q21PN1-F1
#
_entry.id   AF-Q21PN1-F1
#
_cell.length_a   1.000
_cell.length_b   1.000
_cell.length_c   1.000
_cell.angle_alpha   90.00
_cell.angle_beta   90.00
_cell.angle_gamma   90.00
#
_symmetry.space_group_name_H-M   'P 1'
#
loop_
_entity.id
_entity.type
_entity.pdbx_description
1 polymer ?
#
loop_
_entity_poly.entity_id
_entity_poly.type
_entity_poly.pdbx_seq_one_letter_code
_entity_poly.pdbx_strand_id
1 'polypeptide(L)'
;MTVTRRDFVRHQALATAAAAAGVAVPAAATNIVTTAADNKLVWSKAPCRFCGTGCSVNVATKEGRVVATHGDIKSPVNRGLNCVKGYFLSKVMYGEDRLTQPLLRKKNGVYAKDGEFEPVTWEEAFTIMAEKFKKTLKEKGPEGIGMFGSGQWTVWEGYAASKLMKAGFRSNNIDPNARHCMASAVGGFMRTFGIDEPMGCYDDFEHADAFVLWGSNMAEMHPILWTRIADRRLSYPHVQVAVMSTYEHRSFDLADLGVVFTPQSDLAIANFIANYIIQNKKVNWDFVKKHTNFRVGTTDIGYGLRPEHPLQKAAKNADSAGASEPIDFETYAKFVADYTVEKASEISGVSEDKLIKLAKLYADPNIKVMSLWTMGVNQHTRGVWMNNLIYNIHLLTGKISEPGNSPFSLTGQPSACGTAREVGTFSHRLPADMVVTNPKHRAYAEKIWKLPEGSIPEKVGAHAVLQSRKLKDGEINAYWVQVNNNVQAGPNINEEVLPGYRNPQNFIVVSDAYPTVTAQAADLILPSAMWVEKEGAYGNAERRTQFWHQLVNAPGDARSDLWQLVEFSKYFKVEEVWPADLIAKMPEAKGKTLFDILYKNGKVNKFPLAQVSKDYENKEADAFGFYIQKGLFEEYAEFGRGHGHDLADFDRYHEERGLRWPVVNGEETLWRYREGSDPYVEKGKGVQFYGKPDGKAIIFALPYEPPAESPNKEYPFWLCTGRVIEHWHSGSMTQRVPELYKAFPDAVCFMHPEDARSAGLRRGDKVKLQSIRGHIITRIETRGRNKPPKGLVFVPWFDARQLINKVTLDATDPISKQTDFKKCAVKVERV
;
A
#
# COMPACT_ATOMS: atom_id res chain seq x y z
N MET A 1 -13.71 -43.45 -16.63
CA MET A 1 -12.70 -43.93 -17.60
C MET A 1 -12.02 -42.71 -18.20
N THR A 2 -10.75 -42.47 -17.88
CA THR A 2 -9.96 -41.37 -18.47
C THR A 2 -9.56 -41.74 -19.90
N VAL A 3 -10.16 -41.10 -20.89
CA VAL A 3 -9.74 -41.18 -22.31
C VAL A 3 -8.30 -40.69 -22.38
N THR A 4 -7.38 -41.54 -22.82
CA THR A 4 -5.98 -41.12 -22.96
C THR A 4 -5.86 -40.11 -24.10
N ARG A 5 -4.82 -39.27 -24.10
CA ARG A 5 -4.54 -38.34 -25.21
C ARG A 5 -4.47 -39.08 -26.56
N ARG A 6 -4.03 -40.35 -26.54
CA ARG A 6 -3.96 -41.24 -27.70
C ARG A 6 -5.35 -41.68 -28.18
N ASP A 7 -6.26 -41.97 -27.25
CA ASP A 7 -7.66 -42.29 -27.58
C ASP A 7 -8.36 -41.07 -28.18
N PHE A 8 -8.18 -39.87 -27.61
CA PHE A 8 -8.76 -38.64 -28.17
C PHE A 8 -8.30 -38.42 -29.62
N VAL A 9 -6.99 -38.52 -29.89
CA VAL A 9 -6.44 -38.40 -31.25
C VAL A 9 -7.02 -39.45 -32.20
N ARG A 10 -7.17 -40.71 -31.74
CA ARG A 10 -7.81 -41.77 -32.55
C ARG A 10 -9.27 -41.44 -32.88
N HIS A 11 -10.06 -40.98 -31.92
CA HIS A 11 -11.47 -40.64 -32.17
C HIS A 11 -11.60 -39.44 -33.11
N GLN A 12 -10.73 -38.42 -32.95
CA GLN A 12 -10.67 -37.27 -33.85
C GLN A 12 -10.27 -37.67 -35.28
N ALA A 13 -9.26 -38.53 -35.43
CA ALA A 13 -8.85 -39.06 -36.72
C ALA A 13 -9.97 -39.89 -37.38
N LEU A 14 -10.67 -40.73 -36.60
CA LEU A 14 -11.79 -41.53 -37.09
C LEU A 14 -12.97 -40.66 -37.53
N ALA A 15 -13.34 -39.65 -36.74
CA ALA A 15 -14.39 -38.71 -37.07
C ALA A 15 -14.05 -37.88 -38.32
N THR A 16 -12.80 -37.45 -38.46
CA THR A 16 -12.32 -36.71 -39.64
C THR A 16 -12.31 -37.58 -40.89
N ALA A 17 -11.84 -38.83 -40.78
CA ALA A 17 -11.85 -39.78 -41.89
C ALA A 17 -13.28 -40.14 -42.33
N ALA A 18 -14.19 -40.35 -41.38
CA ALA A 18 -15.58 -40.63 -41.68
C ALA A 18 -16.30 -39.44 -42.34
N ALA A 19 -16.04 -38.22 -41.86
CA ALA A 19 -16.54 -36.99 -42.47
C ALA A 19 -16.01 -36.81 -43.91
N ALA A 20 -14.72 -37.09 -44.15
CA ALA A 20 -14.13 -37.04 -45.48
C ALA A 20 -14.67 -38.12 -46.44
N ALA A 21 -15.04 -39.30 -45.91
CA ALA A 21 -15.61 -40.40 -46.69
C ALA A 21 -17.14 -40.31 -46.87
N GLY A 22 -17.81 -39.33 -46.28
CA GLY A 22 -19.28 -39.22 -46.30
C GLY A 22 -20.00 -40.36 -45.58
N VAL A 23 -19.32 -41.05 -44.66
CA VAL A 23 -19.88 -42.18 -43.91
C VAL A 23 -20.33 -41.70 -42.53
N ALA A 24 -21.61 -41.90 -42.20
CA ALA A 24 -22.11 -41.65 -40.86
C ALA A 24 -21.52 -42.69 -39.88
N VAL A 25 -20.72 -42.25 -38.92
CA VAL A 25 -20.33 -43.10 -37.79
C VAL A 25 -21.55 -43.22 -36.87
N PRO A 26 -21.98 -44.43 -36.48
CA PRO A 26 -23.03 -44.58 -35.49
C PRO A 26 -22.62 -43.84 -34.23
N ALA A 27 -23.37 -42.79 -33.88
CA ALA A 27 -23.23 -42.14 -32.60
C ALA A 27 -23.68 -43.15 -31.54
N ALA A 28 -22.73 -43.87 -30.96
CA ALA A 28 -22.96 -44.51 -29.67
C ALA A 28 -23.24 -43.37 -28.70
N ALA A 29 -24.52 -43.10 -28.45
CA ALA A 29 -24.99 -42.25 -27.39
C ALA A 29 -24.56 -42.90 -26.06
N THR A 30 -23.30 -42.71 -25.69
CA THR A 30 -22.90 -42.84 -24.30
C THR A 30 -23.63 -41.73 -23.58
N ASN A 31 -24.65 -42.10 -22.79
CA ASN A 31 -25.11 -41.31 -21.67
C ASN A 31 -23.87 -40.79 -20.95
N ILE A 32 -23.53 -39.53 -21.17
CA ILE A 32 -22.56 -38.85 -20.31
C ILE A 32 -23.29 -38.70 -18.99
N VAL A 33 -23.21 -39.74 -18.18
CA VAL A 33 -23.34 -39.61 -16.73
C VAL A 33 -22.16 -38.74 -16.33
N THR A 34 -22.30 -37.42 -16.49
CA THR A 34 -21.49 -36.49 -15.72
C THR A 34 -21.92 -36.75 -14.30
N THR A 35 -21.11 -37.48 -13.54
CA THR A 35 -21.44 -37.64 -12.13
C THR A 35 -21.43 -36.23 -11.55
N ALA A 36 -22.48 -35.84 -10.81
CA ALA A 36 -22.53 -34.50 -10.21
C ALA A 36 -21.28 -34.19 -9.36
N ALA A 37 -20.60 -35.25 -8.89
CA ALA A 37 -19.31 -35.19 -8.22
C ALA A 37 -18.19 -34.60 -9.12
N ASP A 38 -18.11 -34.98 -10.40
CA ASP A 38 -17.07 -34.50 -11.34
C ASP A 38 -17.23 -33.02 -11.70
N ASN A 39 -18.41 -32.45 -11.45
CA ASN A 39 -18.71 -31.04 -11.69
C ASN A 39 -18.78 -30.20 -10.41
N LYS A 40 -18.43 -30.76 -9.25
CA LYS A 40 -18.48 -30.04 -7.98
C LYS A 40 -17.35 -29.01 -7.89
N LEU A 41 -17.74 -27.73 -7.80
CA LEU A 41 -16.83 -26.64 -7.50
C LEU A 41 -16.51 -26.62 -6.00
N VAL A 42 -15.25 -26.39 -5.64
CA VAL A 42 -14.85 -26.14 -4.24
C VAL A 42 -14.79 -24.63 -4.03
N TRP A 43 -15.63 -24.12 -3.14
CA TRP A 43 -15.70 -22.69 -2.82
C TRP A 43 -14.98 -22.40 -1.51
N SER A 44 -14.03 -21.46 -1.55
CA SER A 44 -13.26 -21.05 -0.36
C SER A 44 -13.21 -19.53 -0.25
N LYS A 45 -13.13 -19.00 0.97
CA LYS A 45 -13.02 -17.55 1.20
C LYS A 45 -11.61 -17.04 0.92
N ALA A 46 -11.50 -15.83 0.40
CA ALA A 46 -10.27 -15.06 0.36
C ALA A 46 -10.55 -13.56 0.36
N PRO A 47 -9.68 -12.70 0.91
CA PRO A 47 -9.76 -11.27 0.64
C PRO A 47 -9.44 -11.00 -0.83
N CYS A 48 -10.12 -9.99 -1.40
CA CYS A 48 -9.84 -9.48 -2.73
C CYS A 48 -8.39 -9.03 -2.85
N ARG A 49 -7.73 -9.41 -3.96
CA ARG A 49 -6.30 -9.15 -4.19
C ARG A 49 -5.92 -7.68 -4.40
N PHE A 50 -6.90 -6.77 -4.52
CA PHE A 50 -6.72 -5.40 -4.99
C PHE A 50 -6.68 -4.35 -3.87
N CYS A 51 -7.68 -3.47 -3.78
CA CYS A 51 -7.61 -2.28 -2.93
C CYS A 51 -7.81 -2.57 -1.44
N GLY A 52 -7.34 -1.66 -0.60
CA GLY A 52 -7.46 -1.71 0.86
C GLY A 52 -8.87 -1.58 1.44
N THR A 53 -9.91 -1.61 0.60
CA THR A 53 -11.28 -1.91 1.08
C THR A 53 -11.32 -3.31 1.70
N GLY A 54 -10.62 -4.28 1.10
CA GLY A 54 -10.57 -5.65 1.62
C GLY A 54 -11.92 -6.37 1.55
N CYS A 55 -12.64 -6.27 0.42
CA CYS A 55 -13.81 -7.10 0.17
C CYS A 55 -13.44 -8.59 0.30
N SER A 56 -14.23 -9.37 1.03
CA SER A 56 -14.10 -10.82 1.01
C SER A 56 -14.80 -11.39 -0.23
N VAL A 57 -14.17 -12.39 -0.84
CA VAL A 57 -14.68 -13.09 -2.02
C VAL A 57 -14.72 -14.59 -1.76
N ASN A 58 -15.67 -15.28 -2.38
CA ASN A 58 -15.62 -16.73 -2.52
C ASN A 58 -14.97 -17.08 -3.85
N VAL A 59 -14.03 -18.02 -3.82
CA VAL A 59 -13.22 -18.46 -4.96
C VAL A 59 -13.59 -19.90 -5.27
N ALA A 60 -14.10 -20.16 -6.47
CA ALA A 60 -14.37 -21.51 -6.97
C ALA A 60 -13.14 -22.07 -7.65
N THR A 61 -12.71 -23.24 -7.19
CA THR A 61 -11.69 -24.03 -7.86
C THR A 61 -12.26 -25.31 -8.47
N LYS A 62 -11.72 -25.69 -9.63
CA LYS A 62 -11.97 -26.96 -10.32
C LYS A 62 -10.68 -27.35 -11.04
N GLU A 63 -10.28 -28.62 -10.91
CA GLU A 63 -9.10 -29.17 -11.61
C GLU A 63 -7.84 -28.30 -11.46
N GLY A 64 -7.56 -27.84 -10.23
CA GLY A 64 -6.38 -27.03 -9.92
C GLY A 64 -6.42 -25.59 -10.47
N ARG A 65 -7.57 -25.11 -10.94
CA ARG A 65 -7.74 -23.75 -11.48
C ARG A 65 -8.88 -23.00 -10.78
N VAL A 66 -8.72 -21.69 -10.63
CA VAL A 66 -9.81 -20.79 -10.26
C VAL A 66 -10.68 -20.57 -11.49
N VAL A 67 -11.95 -20.96 -11.40
CA VAL A 67 -12.91 -20.88 -12.51
C VAL A 67 -13.94 -19.77 -12.33
N ALA A 68 -14.20 -19.35 -11.09
CA ALA A 68 -15.09 -18.25 -10.79
C ALA A 68 -14.76 -17.58 -9.45
N THR A 69 -15.20 -16.34 -9.29
CA THR A 69 -15.15 -15.60 -8.03
C THR A 69 -16.41 -14.76 -7.88
N HIS A 70 -16.96 -14.64 -6.67
CA HIS A 70 -18.03 -13.68 -6.37
C HIS A 70 -17.81 -13.02 -5.01
N GLY A 71 -18.49 -11.89 -4.75
CA GLY A 71 -18.42 -11.26 -3.42
C GLY A 71 -19.02 -12.18 -2.36
N ASP A 72 -18.38 -12.31 -1.20
CA ASP A 72 -18.92 -13.12 -0.10
C ASP A 72 -20.09 -12.38 0.57
N ILE A 73 -21.28 -12.98 0.52
CA ILE A 73 -22.49 -12.44 1.16
C ILE A 73 -22.37 -12.39 2.69
N LYS A 74 -21.49 -13.22 3.27
CA LYS A 74 -21.24 -13.27 4.72
C LYS A 74 -20.24 -12.22 5.19
N SER A 75 -19.59 -11.51 4.27
CA SER A 75 -18.59 -10.50 4.60
C SER A 75 -19.24 -9.20 5.07
N PRO A 76 -18.89 -8.67 6.26
CA PRO A 76 -19.42 -7.39 6.73
C PRO A 76 -18.90 -6.20 5.91
N VAL A 77 -17.81 -6.37 5.17
CA VAL A 77 -17.21 -5.29 4.35
C VAL A 77 -18.06 -4.97 3.14
N ASN A 78 -18.40 -6.00 2.35
CA ASN A 78 -18.96 -5.85 1.00
C ASN A 78 -20.34 -6.51 0.81
N ARG A 79 -20.83 -7.31 1.77
CA ARG A 79 -22.18 -7.89 1.78
C ARG A 79 -22.58 -8.49 0.43
N GLY A 80 -21.67 -9.24 -0.21
CA GLY A 80 -21.89 -9.90 -1.50
C GLY A 80 -21.48 -9.10 -2.74
N LEU A 81 -21.18 -7.80 -2.63
CA LEU A 81 -20.81 -6.96 -3.77
C LEU A 81 -19.33 -7.05 -4.12
N ASN A 82 -19.01 -6.72 -5.38
CA ASN A 82 -17.66 -6.49 -5.87
C ASN A 82 -17.64 -5.33 -6.89
N CYS A 83 -16.45 -4.79 -7.16
CA CYS A 83 -16.25 -3.89 -8.30
C CYS A 83 -15.73 -4.66 -9.51
N VAL A 84 -15.60 -4.00 -10.67
CA VAL A 84 -15.14 -4.63 -11.93
C VAL A 84 -13.84 -5.40 -11.76
N LYS A 85 -12.86 -4.89 -11.00
CA LYS A 85 -11.61 -5.61 -10.72
C LYS A 85 -11.87 -6.91 -9.95
N GLY A 86 -12.71 -6.85 -8.91
CA GLY A 86 -13.08 -7.99 -8.07
C GLY A 86 -13.81 -9.09 -8.85
N TYR A 87 -14.68 -8.73 -9.78
CA TYR A 87 -15.39 -9.70 -10.63
C TYR A 87 -14.46 -10.47 -11.59
N PHE A 88 -13.32 -9.90 -11.95
CA PHE A 88 -12.34 -10.52 -12.84
C PHE A 88 -11.14 -11.15 -12.11
N LEU A 89 -11.22 -11.38 -10.80
CA LEU A 89 -10.17 -12.05 -10.03
C LEU A 89 -9.82 -13.44 -10.58
N SER A 90 -10.80 -14.16 -11.16
CA SER A 90 -10.57 -15.48 -11.77
C SER A 90 -9.60 -15.48 -12.96
N LYS A 91 -9.20 -14.31 -13.48
CA LYS A 91 -8.33 -14.19 -14.67
C LYS A 91 -6.93 -13.68 -14.37
N VAL A 92 -6.70 -13.05 -13.22
CA VAL A 92 -5.46 -12.28 -12.96
C VAL A 92 -4.20 -13.15 -12.82
N MET A 93 -4.36 -14.45 -12.59
CA MET A 93 -3.26 -15.41 -12.46
C MET A 93 -2.93 -16.12 -13.77
N TYR A 94 -3.68 -15.87 -14.85
CA TYR A 94 -3.65 -16.67 -16.09
C TYR A 94 -3.29 -15.85 -17.34
N GLY A 95 -2.56 -14.74 -17.19
CA GLY A 95 -1.89 -14.13 -18.34
C GLY A 95 -0.90 -15.12 -18.96
N GLU A 96 -0.82 -15.14 -20.29
CA GLU A 96 -0.07 -16.16 -21.04
C GLU A 96 1.43 -16.17 -20.73
N ASP A 97 1.96 -15.03 -20.28
CA ASP A 97 3.37 -14.78 -19.99
C ASP A 97 3.71 -14.85 -18.50
N ARG A 98 2.97 -15.63 -17.68
CA ARG A 98 3.35 -15.91 -16.29
C ARG A 98 4.81 -16.37 -16.21
N LEU A 99 5.56 -15.83 -15.25
CA LEU A 99 6.93 -16.30 -14.97
C LEU A 99 6.87 -17.69 -14.34
N THR A 100 7.56 -18.66 -14.94
CA THR A 100 7.53 -20.07 -14.53
C THR A 100 8.87 -20.64 -14.09
N GLN A 101 9.98 -19.92 -14.28
CA GLN A 101 11.33 -20.36 -13.89
C GLN A 101 12.22 -19.13 -13.62
N PRO A 102 13.25 -19.23 -12.76
CA PRO A 102 14.22 -18.17 -12.56
C PRO A 102 14.92 -17.76 -13.87
N LEU A 103 15.16 -16.47 -14.05
CA LEU A 103 15.86 -15.92 -15.22
C LEU A 103 17.04 -15.07 -14.76
N LEU A 104 18.26 -15.39 -15.20
CA LEU A 104 19.48 -14.65 -14.85
C LEU A 104 20.08 -14.02 -16.11
N ARG A 105 20.55 -12.77 -16.02
CA ARG A 105 21.33 -12.16 -17.12
C ARG A 105 22.68 -12.84 -17.26
N LYS A 106 22.92 -13.48 -18.40
CA LYS A 106 24.15 -14.21 -18.69
C LYS A 106 24.78 -13.77 -20.01
N LYS A 107 26.10 -13.91 -20.07
CA LYS A 107 26.92 -13.75 -21.28
C LYS A 107 28.03 -14.77 -21.20
N ASN A 108 28.17 -15.62 -22.22
CA ASN A 108 29.13 -16.74 -22.23
C ASN A 108 28.97 -17.69 -21.02
N GLY A 109 27.72 -17.99 -20.62
CA GLY A 109 27.43 -18.96 -19.56
C GLY A 109 27.63 -18.46 -18.12
N VAL A 110 28.07 -17.21 -17.91
CA VAL A 110 28.26 -16.60 -16.59
C VAL A 110 27.40 -15.35 -16.43
N TYR A 111 27.09 -14.98 -15.19
CA TYR A 111 26.38 -13.74 -14.88
C TYR A 111 27.07 -12.52 -15.50
N ALA A 112 26.31 -11.69 -16.21
CA ALA A 112 26.78 -10.42 -16.77
C ALA A 112 25.68 -9.37 -16.73
N LYS A 113 25.99 -8.16 -16.23
CA LYS A 113 25.02 -7.04 -16.14
C LYS A 113 24.43 -6.67 -17.51
N ASP A 114 25.25 -6.75 -18.55
CA ASP A 114 24.92 -6.50 -19.96
C ASP A 114 24.48 -7.77 -20.73
N GLY A 115 24.28 -8.88 -20.02
CA GLY A 115 23.83 -10.14 -20.61
C GLY A 115 22.32 -10.20 -20.89
N GLU A 116 21.91 -11.24 -21.60
CA GLU A 116 20.50 -11.55 -21.87
C GLU A 116 19.95 -12.50 -20.81
N PHE A 117 18.63 -12.45 -20.57
CA PHE A 117 18.01 -13.36 -19.61
C PHE A 117 17.98 -14.80 -20.13
N GLU A 118 18.61 -15.70 -19.38
CA GLU A 118 18.56 -17.14 -19.61
C GLU A 118 17.85 -17.85 -18.45
N PRO A 119 17.03 -18.88 -18.72
CA PRO A 119 16.52 -19.76 -17.67
C PRO A 119 17.64 -20.40 -16.84
N VAL A 120 17.48 -20.38 -15.52
CA VAL A 120 18.37 -21.05 -14.57
C VAL A 120 17.57 -21.79 -13.51
N THR A 121 18.19 -22.75 -12.82
CA THR A 121 17.53 -23.44 -11.70
C THR A 121 17.41 -22.52 -10.48
N TRP A 122 16.54 -22.87 -9.54
CA TRP A 122 16.48 -22.18 -8.23
C TRP A 122 17.80 -22.25 -7.47
N GLU A 123 18.54 -23.36 -7.58
CA GLU A 123 19.84 -23.54 -6.93
C GLU A 123 20.89 -22.59 -7.52
N GLU A 124 20.97 -22.46 -8.85
CA GLU A 124 21.88 -21.51 -9.50
C GLU A 124 21.49 -20.07 -9.16
N ALA A 125 20.19 -19.74 -9.22
CA ALA A 125 19.67 -18.42 -8.87
C ALA A 125 20.07 -18.00 -7.45
N PHE A 126 19.84 -18.85 -6.44
CA PHE A 126 20.20 -18.54 -5.06
C PHE A 126 21.70 -18.60 -4.80
N THR A 127 22.46 -19.44 -5.50
CA THR A 127 23.92 -19.46 -5.37
C THR A 127 24.53 -18.14 -5.83
N ILE A 128 24.13 -17.66 -7.02
CA ILE A 128 24.59 -16.35 -7.53
C ILE A 128 24.10 -15.22 -6.64
N MET A 129 22.84 -15.25 -6.20
CA MET A 129 22.30 -14.23 -5.30
C MET A 129 23.07 -14.20 -3.96
N ALA A 130 23.37 -15.36 -3.37
CA ALA A 130 24.12 -15.46 -2.13
C ALA A 130 25.57 -14.97 -2.33
N GLU A 131 26.23 -15.30 -3.44
CA GLU A 131 27.57 -14.78 -3.78
C GLU A 131 27.58 -13.25 -3.78
N LYS A 132 26.61 -12.62 -4.47
CA LYS A 132 26.52 -11.16 -4.56
C LYS A 132 26.23 -10.50 -3.22
N PHE A 133 25.28 -11.04 -2.46
CA PHE A 133 24.97 -10.54 -1.12
C PHE A 133 26.16 -10.68 -0.16
N LYS A 134 26.83 -11.83 -0.12
CA LYS A 134 28.03 -12.06 0.71
C LYS A 134 29.17 -11.14 0.32
N LYS A 135 29.41 -10.94 -0.98
CA LYS A 135 30.41 -9.98 -1.48
C LYS A 135 30.10 -8.57 -0.98
N THR A 136 28.87 -8.09 -1.18
CA THR A 136 28.48 -6.75 -0.76
C THR A 136 28.53 -6.58 0.77
N LEU A 137 28.09 -7.57 1.55
CA LEU A 137 28.21 -7.57 3.01
C LEU A 137 29.67 -7.46 3.46
N LYS A 138 30.59 -8.19 2.80
CA LYS A 138 32.03 -8.12 3.09
C LYS A 138 32.64 -6.76 2.73
N GLU A 139 32.26 -6.18 1.60
CA GLU A 139 32.86 -4.93 1.08
C GLU A 139 32.28 -3.66 1.71
N LYS A 140 30.97 -3.64 2.02
CA LYS A 140 30.23 -2.44 2.43
C LYS A 140 29.40 -2.61 3.70
N GLY A 141 29.37 -3.82 4.27
CA GLY A 141 28.55 -4.12 5.43
C GLY A 141 27.03 -4.13 5.13
N PRO A 142 26.19 -4.20 6.17
CA PRO A 142 24.74 -4.29 6.04
C PRO A 142 24.07 -3.10 5.33
N GLU A 143 24.68 -1.92 5.37
CA GLU A 143 24.17 -0.74 4.66
C GLU A 143 24.30 -0.86 3.13
N GLY A 144 25.15 -1.77 2.64
CA GLY A 144 25.33 -2.04 1.21
C GLY A 144 24.27 -2.93 0.58
N ILE A 145 23.42 -3.58 1.37
CA ILE A 145 22.31 -4.42 0.87
C ILE A 145 20.96 -3.75 1.09
N GLY A 146 19.92 -4.16 0.37
CA GLY A 146 18.56 -3.65 0.61
C GLY A 146 17.45 -4.53 0.05
N MET A 147 16.24 -4.28 0.53
CA MET A 147 15.02 -4.94 0.09
C MET A 147 13.90 -3.92 -0.10
N PHE A 148 13.16 -4.04 -1.21
CA PHE A 148 11.98 -3.23 -1.48
C PHE A 148 10.73 -4.07 -1.51
N GLY A 149 9.98 -3.96 -0.41
CA GLY A 149 8.84 -4.77 -0.10
C GLY A 149 7.50 -4.23 -0.57
N SER A 150 6.42 -4.81 -0.05
CA SER A 150 5.08 -4.47 -0.53
C SER A 150 3.99 -4.54 0.54
N GLY A 151 3.07 -3.58 0.53
CA GLY A 151 1.76 -3.71 1.19
C GLY A 151 0.82 -4.72 0.50
N GLN A 152 1.34 -5.54 -0.41
CA GLN A 152 0.66 -6.68 -1.03
C GLN A 152 1.33 -8.02 -0.68
N TRP A 153 2.39 -8.01 0.12
CA TRP A 153 2.84 -9.22 0.80
C TRP A 153 1.77 -9.69 1.78
N THR A 154 1.70 -11.00 1.99
CA THR A 154 1.01 -11.58 3.14
C THR A 154 1.67 -11.09 4.44
N VAL A 155 0.94 -11.13 5.56
CA VAL A 155 1.47 -10.72 6.88
C VAL A 155 2.81 -11.44 7.19
N TRP A 156 2.86 -12.77 7.01
CA TRP A 156 4.06 -13.56 7.28
C TRP A 156 5.19 -13.36 6.27
N GLU A 157 4.90 -12.99 5.02
CA GLU A 157 5.96 -12.57 4.08
C GLU A 157 6.64 -11.29 4.55
N GLY A 158 5.85 -10.29 4.95
CA GLY A 158 6.41 -9.06 5.51
C GLY A 158 7.20 -9.31 6.80
N TYR A 159 6.73 -10.22 7.65
CA TYR A 159 7.41 -10.57 8.89
C TYR A 159 8.70 -11.35 8.66
N ALA A 160 8.69 -12.35 7.78
CA ALA A 160 9.89 -13.08 7.39
C ALA A 160 10.94 -12.15 6.75
N ALA A 161 10.51 -11.25 5.85
CA ALA A 161 11.38 -10.24 5.27
C ALA A 161 11.99 -9.29 6.33
N SER A 162 11.18 -8.83 7.28
CA SER A 162 11.63 -8.00 8.40
C SER A 162 12.67 -8.71 9.25
N LYS A 163 12.44 -9.97 9.64
CA LYS A 163 13.41 -10.79 10.38
C LYS A 163 14.69 -11.01 9.57
N LEU A 164 14.59 -11.43 8.30
CA LEU A 164 15.75 -11.66 7.44
C LEU A 164 16.65 -10.43 7.36
N MET A 165 16.07 -9.26 7.09
CA MET A 165 16.83 -8.02 6.93
C MET A 165 17.34 -7.48 8.27
N LYS A 166 16.48 -7.32 9.29
CA LYS A 166 16.82 -6.61 10.53
C LYS A 166 17.56 -7.47 11.55
N ALA A 167 17.19 -8.75 11.66
CA ALA A 167 17.82 -9.69 12.58
C ALA A 167 18.91 -10.54 11.92
N GLY A 168 18.66 -11.00 10.68
CA GLY A 168 19.61 -11.81 9.94
C GLY A 168 20.79 -10.99 9.43
N PHE A 169 20.55 -10.13 8.44
CA PHE A 169 21.59 -9.32 7.83
C PHE A 169 21.96 -8.06 8.61
N ARG A 170 21.24 -7.75 9.70
CA ARG A 170 21.44 -6.54 10.51
C ARG A 170 21.40 -5.27 9.65
N SER A 171 20.46 -5.22 8.71
CA SER A 171 20.22 -4.09 7.82
C SER A 171 18.80 -3.56 7.99
N ASN A 172 18.70 -2.26 8.21
CA ASN A 172 17.42 -1.54 8.20
C ASN A 172 17.03 -1.07 6.79
N ASN A 173 17.76 -1.43 5.73
CA ASN A 173 17.41 -1.11 4.34
C ASN A 173 16.29 -2.02 3.81
N ILE A 174 15.19 -2.12 4.55
CA ILE A 174 13.92 -2.71 4.12
C ILE A 174 12.86 -1.62 4.15
N ASP A 175 12.25 -1.30 3.01
CA ASP A 175 11.16 -0.32 2.94
C ASP A 175 10.15 -0.78 1.88
N PRO A 176 8.85 -0.48 2.01
CA PRO A 176 7.83 -1.01 1.11
C PRO A 176 7.35 0.05 0.12
N ASN A 177 6.69 -0.38 -0.95
CA ASN A 177 5.89 0.52 -1.79
C ASN A 177 4.80 1.30 -1.00
N ALA A 178 4.41 0.84 0.19
CA ALA A 178 3.53 1.57 1.09
C ALA A 178 4.16 2.88 1.61
N ARG A 179 5.49 3.09 1.48
CA ARG A 179 6.14 4.40 1.67
C ARG A 179 5.58 5.45 0.73
N HIS A 180 5.31 5.08 -0.51
CA HIS A 180 4.69 5.94 -1.51
C HIS A 180 3.17 6.12 -1.27
N CYS A 181 2.60 5.51 -0.23
CA CYS A 181 1.16 5.44 -0.02
C CYS A 181 0.68 5.92 1.35
N MET A 182 1.13 5.31 2.45
CA MET A 182 0.54 5.51 3.77
C MET A 182 1.47 6.19 4.77
N ALA A 183 2.75 6.39 4.45
CA ALA A 183 3.71 6.89 5.45
C ALA A 183 3.32 8.28 6.01
N SER A 184 2.71 9.17 5.21
CA SER A 184 2.18 10.44 5.71
C SER A 184 1.02 10.26 6.70
N ALA A 185 0.15 9.29 6.45
CA ALA A 185 -0.92 8.95 7.39
C ALA A 185 -0.37 8.36 8.69
N VAL A 186 0.60 7.43 8.60
CA VAL A 186 1.32 6.89 9.77
C VAL A 186 1.97 8.00 10.58
N GLY A 187 2.69 8.92 9.90
CA GLY A 187 3.28 10.08 10.55
C GLY A 187 2.23 10.96 11.25
N GLY A 188 1.07 11.16 10.62
CA GLY A 188 -0.07 11.85 11.21
C GLY A 188 -0.60 11.16 12.46
N PHE A 189 -0.88 9.85 12.39
CA PHE A 189 -1.37 9.04 13.51
C PHE A 189 -0.39 9.05 14.70
N MET A 190 0.89 8.75 14.46
CA MET A 190 1.89 8.71 15.54
C MET A 190 2.06 10.09 16.20
N ARG A 191 2.00 11.18 15.43
CA ARG A 191 2.08 12.54 15.98
C ARG A 191 0.85 12.92 16.79
N THR A 192 -0.36 12.64 16.30
CA THR A 192 -1.61 13.04 16.97
C THR A 192 -1.99 12.09 18.11
N PHE A 193 -1.94 10.77 17.90
CA PHE A 193 -2.47 9.76 18.83
C PHE A 193 -1.40 8.84 19.44
N GLY A 194 -0.21 8.77 18.87
CA GLY A 194 0.90 7.93 19.38
C GLY A 194 0.81 6.46 19.01
N ILE A 195 -0.18 6.08 18.22
CA ILE A 195 -0.43 4.73 17.75
C ILE A 195 -1.11 4.84 16.37
N ASP A 196 -0.80 3.91 15.47
CA ASP A 196 -1.18 3.93 14.06
C ASP A 196 -2.63 3.45 13.85
N GLU A 197 -3.10 3.67 12.63
CA GLU A 197 -4.37 3.23 12.05
C GLU A 197 -5.64 3.93 12.55
N PRO A 198 -6.72 3.94 11.72
CA PRO A 198 -7.97 4.59 12.10
C PRO A 198 -8.50 4.09 13.44
N MET A 199 -9.18 4.99 14.15
CA MET A 199 -9.93 4.65 15.36
C MET A 199 -11.36 4.22 15.06
N GLY A 200 -11.96 4.71 13.97
CA GLY A 200 -13.27 4.26 13.48
C GLY A 200 -13.19 2.98 12.64
N CYS A 201 -14.32 2.55 12.09
CA CYS A 201 -14.42 1.36 11.23
C CYS A 201 -15.46 1.59 10.11
N TYR A 202 -15.69 0.61 9.24
CA TYR A 202 -16.62 0.81 8.13
C TYR A 202 -18.09 0.93 8.56
N ASP A 203 -18.44 0.55 9.77
CA ASP A 203 -19.80 0.77 10.32
C ASP A 203 -20.13 2.27 10.41
N ASP A 204 -19.12 3.15 10.45
CA ASP A 204 -19.32 4.60 10.41
C ASP A 204 -20.04 5.08 9.13
N PHE A 205 -19.92 4.34 8.02
CA PHE A 205 -20.60 4.67 6.76
C PHE A 205 -22.14 4.61 6.88
N GLU A 206 -22.69 3.81 7.78
CA GLU A 206 -24.14 3.74 8.00
C GLU A 206 -24.64 4.75 9.04
N HIS A 207 -23.73 5.37 9.80
CA HIS A 207 -24.06 6.27 10.91
C HIS A 207 -23.76 7.76 10.64
N ALA A 208 -22.91 8.09 9.66
CA ALA A 208 -22.58 9.47 9.36
C ALA A 208 -23.77 10.26 8.77
N ASP A 209 -23.80 11.55 9.05
CA ASP A 209 -24.74 12.52 8.48
C ASP A 209 -24.07 13.42 7.44
N ALA A 210 -22.75 13.53 7.47
CA ALA A 210 -21.96 14.18 6.43
C ALA A 210 -20.70 13.39 6.10
N PHE A 211 -20.43 13.21 4.80
CA PHE A 211 -19.17 12.68 4.29
C PHE A 211 -18.36 13.80 3.68
N VAL A 212 -17.09 13.94 4.08
CA VAL A 212 -16.17 14.92 3.48
C VAL A 212 -14.97 14.20 2.88
N LEU A 213 -14.94 14.11 1.55
CA LEU A 213 -13.86 13.44 0.81
C LEU A 213 -12.76 14.44 0.50
N TRP A 214 -11.64 14.35 1.22
CA TRP A 214 -10.44 15.17 1.02
C TRP A 214 -9.53 14.56 -0.05
N GLY A 215 -9.80 14.86 -1.32
CA GLY A 215 -9.03 14.39 -2.48
C GLY A 215 -9.17 12.89 -2.77
N SER A 216 -10.15 12.22 -2.16
CA SER A 216 -10.40 10.79 -2.37
C SER A 216 -11.35 10.57 -3.54
N ASN A 217 -10.87 9.99 -4.65
CA ASN A 217 -11.74 9.47 -5.71
C ASN A 217 -12.26 8.06 -5.34
N MET A 218 -13.16 8.00 -4.34
CA MET A 218 -13.66 6.72 -3.80
C MET A 218 -14.45 5.92 -4.84
N ALA A 219 -15.16 6.59 -5.75
CA ALA A 219 -15.92 5.94 -6.81
C ALA A 219 -15.08 4.99 -7.68
N GLU A 220 -13.77 5.26 -7.83
CA GLU A 220 -12.88 4.41 -8.64
C GLU A 220 -11.84 3.63 -7.81
N MET A 221 -11.44 4.13 -6.63
CA MET A 221 -10.34 3.55 -5.84
C MET A 221 -10.79 2.76 -4.60
N HIS A 222 -11.98 3.05 -4.07
CA HIS A 222 -12.61 2.28 -2.98
C HIS A 222 -14.09 2.02 -3.31
N PRO A 223 -14.42 1.35 -4.44
CA PRO A 223 -15.76 1.44 -5.01
C PRO A 223 -16.85 0.87 -4.11
N ILE A 224 -16.54 -0.16 -3.29
CA ILE A 224 -17.54 -0.73 -2.36
C ILE A 224 -17.79 0.18 -1.17
N LEU A 225 -16.79 0.92 -0.69
CA LEU A 225 -17.04 1.96 0.32
C LEU A 225 -17.82 3.12 -0.28
N TRP A 226 -17.55 3.49 -1.54
CA TRP A 226 -18.38 4.46 -2.26
C TRP A 226 -19.83 3.99 -2.41
N THR A 227 -20.07 2.70 -2.65
CA THR A 227 -21.42 2.13 -2.63
C THR A 227 -22.10 2.28 -1.27
N ARG A 228 -21.38 2.14 -0.15
CA ARG A 228 -21.95 2.39 1.19
C ARG A 228 -22.28 3.87 1.42
N ILE A 229 -21.45 4.80 0.93
CA ILE A 229 -21.79 6.23 0.93
C ILE A 229 -23.05 6.48 0.09
N ALA A 230 -23.11 5.92 -1.12
CA ALA A 230 -24.26 6.07 -2.01
C ALA A 230 -25.55 5.54 -1.37
N ASP A 231 -25.51 4.36 -0.75
CA ASP A 231 -26.65 3.81 -0.01
C ASP A 231 -27.07 4.75 1.12
N ARG A 232 -26.14 5.16 1.99
CA ARG A 232 -26.44 6.08 3.10
C ARG A 232 -27.03 7.40 2.61
N ARG A 233 -26.43 8.03 1.59
CA ARG A 233 -26.88 9.32 1.05
C ARG A 233 -28.23 9.23 0.34
N LEU A 234 -28.49 8.19 -0.43
CA LEU A 234 -29.72 8.04 -1.21
C LEU A 234 -30.89 7.53 -0.36
N SER A 235 -30.62 6.75 0.69
CA SER A 235 -31.63 6.24 1.62
C SER A 235 -32.05 7.26 2.70
N TYR A 236 -31.20 8.25 3.00
CA TYR A 236 -31.45 9.24 4.06
C TYR A 236 -31.25 10.68 3.54
N PRO A 237 -32.34 11.41 3.20
CA PRO A 237 -32.25 12.71 2.54
C PRO A 237 -31.50 13.82 3.29
N HIS A 238 -31.35 13.70 4.61
CA HIS A 238 -30.61 14.67 5.43
C HIS A 238 -29.08 14.50 5.32
N VAL A 239 -28.61 13.35 4.84
CA VAL A 239 -27.19 13.07 4.70
C VAL A 239 -26.60 13.92 3.59
N GLN A 240 -25.40 14.48 3.81
CA GLN A 240 -24.71 15.32 2.83
C GLN A 240 -23.36 14.71 2.40
N VAL A 241 -23.00 14.85 1.13
CA VAL A 241 -21.71 14.42 0.58
C VAL A 241 -20.96 15.64 0.03
N ALA A 242 -19.88 16.04 0.70
CA ALA A 242 -18.93 17.03 0.20
C ALA A 242 -17.72 16.33 -0.42
N VAL A 243 -17.40 16.67 -1.68
CA VAL A 243 -16.24 16.12 -2.39
C VAL A 243 -15.29 17.24 -2.74
N MET A 244 -14.10 17.18 -2.15
CA MET A 244 -12.98 18.07 -2.46
C MET A 244 -11.99 17.34 -3.36
N SER A 245 -11.56 17.98 -4.46
CA SER A 245 -10.53 17.43 -5.35
C SER A 245 -9.80 18.54 -6.11
N THR A 246 -8.67 18.23 -6.74
CA THR A 246 -8.00 19.16 -7.68
C THR A 246 -8.59 19.09 -9.09
N TYR A 247 -9.46 18.12 -9.36
CA TYR A 247 -10.21 17.96 -10.61
C TYR A 247 -11.53 17.23 -10.36
N GLU A 248 -12.55 17.48 -11.20
CA GLU A 248 -13.79 16.73 -11.12
C GLU A 248 -13.59 15.29 -11.63
N HIS A 249 -14.21 14.34 -10.95
CA HIS A 249 -14.19 12.90 -11.25
C HIS A 249 -15.49 12.27 -10.79
N ARG A 250 -15.72 10.97 -11.04
CA ARG A 250 -16.99 10.28 -10.73
C ARG A 250 -17.53 10.43 -9.31
N SER A 251 -16.68 10.66 -8.30
CA SER A 251 -17.20 10.93 -6.95
C SER A 251 -18.01 12.24 -6.85
N PHE A 252 -17.85 13.19 -7.79
CA PHE A 252 -18.67 14.41 -7.86
C PHE A 252 -20.12 14.12 -8.29
N ASP A 253 -20.40 12.96 -8.90
CA ASP A 253 -21.74 12.60 -9.38
C ASP A 253 -22.76 12.41 -8.23
N LEU A 254 -22.28 12.22 -6.99
CA LEU A 254 -23.11 12.13 -5.78
C LEU A 254 -22.95 13.36 -4.85
N ALA A 255 -22.08 14.32 -5.20
CA ALA A 255 -21.71 15.40 -4.29
C ALA A 255 -22.82 16.45 -4.16
N ASP A 256 -23.28 16.71 -2.95
CA ASP A 256 -24.10 17.88 -2.60
C ASP A 256 -23.26 19.17 -2.63
N LEU A 257 -21.97 19.04 -2.31
CA LEU A 257 -20.99 20.13 -2.33
C LEU A 257 -19.72 19.68 -3.04
N GLY A 258 -19.59 20.03 -4.32
CA GLY A 258 -18.36 19.85 -5.10
C GLY A 258 -17.40 21.02 -4.97
N VAL A 259 -16.18 20.76 -4.50
CA VAL A 259 -15.10 21.74 -4.31
C VAL A 259 -13.88 21.35 -5.13
N VAL A 260 -13.58 22.14 -6.18
CA VAL A 260 -12.33 22.04 -6.93
C VAL A 260 -11.37 23.09 -6.39
N PHE A 261 -10.19 22.68 -5.93
CA PHE A 261 -9.20 23.56 -5.28
C PHE A 261 -7.81 23.47 -5.91
N THR A 262 -7.03 24.54 -5.82
CA THR A 262 -5.63 24.60 -6.30
C THR A 262 -4.76 23.59 -5.54
N PRO A 263 -3.89 22.79 -6.19
CA PRO A 263 -3.06 21.82 -5.50
C PRO A 263 -2.32 22.39 -4.27
N GLN A 264 -2.33 21.68 -3.13
CA GLN A 264 -1.72 22.04 -1.84
C GLN A 264 -2.46 23.09 -0.99
N SER A 265 -3.49 23.73 -1.55
CA SER A 265 -4.29 24.72 -0.80
C SER A 265 -5.25 24.10 0.22
N ASP A 266 -5.37 22.78 0.25
CA ASP A 266 -6.10 22.03 1.28
C ASP A 266 -5.58 22.33 2.69
N LEU A 267 -4.28 22.62 2.86
CA LEU A 267 -3.71 23.10 4.12
C LEU A 267 -4.40 24.40 4.60
N ALA A 268 -4.60 25.36 3.68
CA ALA A 268 -5.25 26.64 3.98
C ALA A 268 -6.74 26.45 4.27
N ILE A 269 -7.42 25.58 3.52
CA ILE A 269 -8.84 25.25 3.75
C ILE A 269 -9.02 24.63 5.15
N ALA A 270 -8.17 23.68 5.55
CA ALA A 270 -8.30 23.04 6.85
C ALA A 270 -8.05 24.01 8.02
N ASN A 271 -7.05 24.89 7.90
CA ASN A 271 -6.83 25.95 8.89
C ASN A 271 -8.00 26.94 8.94
N PHE A 272 -8.60 27.28 7.79
CA PHE A 272 -9.82 28.08 7.76
C PHE A 272 -10.99 27.40 8.48
N ILE A 273 -11.20 26.08 8.29
CA ILE A 273 -12.27 25.36 9.00
C ILE A 273 -12.03 25.40 10.51
N ALA A 274 -10.79 25.21 10.97
CA ALA A 274 -10.43 25.34 12.39
C ALA A 274 -10.70 26.76 12.92
N ASN A 275 -10.31 27.79 12.17
CA ASN A 275 -10.60 29.19 12.48
C ASN A 275 -12.12 29.43 12.56
N TYR A 276 -12.88 28.95 11.58
CA TYR A 276 -14.33 29.07 11.53
C TYR A 276 -15.00 28.46 12.78
N ILE A 277 -14.57 27.27 13.20
CA ILE A 277 -15.07 26.61 14.42
C ILE A 277 -14.84 27.49 15.66
N ILE A 278 -13.64 28.09 15.77
CA ILE A 278 -13.28 28.97 16.90
C ILE A 278 -14.11 30.26 16.86
N GLN A 279 -14.13 30.97 15.74
CA GLN A 279 -14.84 32.26 15.60
C GLN A 279 -16.36 32.12 15.80
N ASN A 280 -16.94 30.98 15.44
CA ASN A 280 -18.37 30.71 15.62
C ASN A 280 -18.70 30.03 16.96
N LYS A 281 -17.75 29.96 17.90
CA LYS A 281 -17.94 29.38 19.25
C LYS A 281 -18.45 27.94 19.21
N LYS A 282 -17.93 27.13 18.29
CA LYS A 282 -18.31 25.71 18.07
C LYS A 282 -17.29 24.70 18.60
N VAL A 283 -16.29 25.16 19.35
CA VAL A 283 -15.35 24.28 20.04
C VAL A 283 -16.09 23.47 21.10
N ASN A 284 -15.91 22.14 21.10
CA ASN A 284 -16.38 21.27 22.17
C ASN A 284 -15.43 21.39 23.37
N TRP A 285 -15.69 22.36 24.23
CA TRP A 285 -14.81 22.67 25.36
C TRP A 285 -14.66 21.55 26.39
N ASP A 286 -15.69 20.70 26.56
CA ASP A 286 -15.59 19.56 27.47
C ASP A 286 -14.57 18.54 26.93
N PHE A 287 -14.69 18.21 25.64
CA PHE A 287 -13.77 17.30 24.97
C PHE A 287 -12.34 17.87 24.91
N VAL A 288 -12.18 19.11 24.45
CA VAL A 288 -10.87 19.75 24.26
C VAL A 288 -10.10 19.82 25.57
N LYS A 289 -10.74 20.25 26.68
CA LYS A 289 -10.08 20.35 27.99
C LYS A 289 -9.62 19.00 28.53
N LYS A 290 -10.43 17.95 28.34
CA LYS A 290 -10.17 16.62 28.88
C LYS A 290 -9.19 15.80 28.05
N HIS A 291 -9.27 15.88 26.72
CA HIS A 291 -8.66 14.88 25.83
C HIS A 291 -7.65 15.43 24.84
N THR A 292 -7.31 16.72 24.88
CA THR A 292 -6.38 17.32 23.91
C THR A 292 -5.27 18.14 24.54
N ASN A 293 -4.14 18.20 23.83
CA ASN A 293 -3.06 19.16 24.02
C ASN A 293 -2.81 19.91 22.70
N PHE A 294 -2.14 21.07 22.76
CA PHE A 294 -1.79 21.86 21.58
C PHE A 294 -0.28 21.93 21.39
N ARG A 295 0.18 21.87 20.13
CA ARG A 295 1.58 22.09 19.75
C ARG A 295 1.68 22.95 18.49
N VAL A 296 2.78 23.68 18.32
CA VAL A 296 3.17 24.32 17.05
C VAL A 296 4.26 23.49 16.40
N GLY A 297 4.11 23.13 15.12
CA GLY A 297 5.14 22.40 14.39
C GLY A 297 6.22 23.32 13.83
N THR A 298 7.45 22.80 13.72
CA THR A 298 8.53 23.49 13.01
C THR A 298 8.18 23.66 11.53
N THR A 299 8.45 24.85 10.98
CA THR A 299 8.14 25.24 9.59
C THR A 299 9.41 25.30 8.74
N ASP A 300 9.27 25.53 7.43
CA ASP A 300 10.39 25.63 6.50
C ASP A 300 11.30 24.38 6.52
N ILE A 301 10.65 23.23 6.32
CA ILE A 301 11.23 21.89 6.53
C ILE A 301 11.79 21.25 5.25
N GLY A 302 11.90 22.01 4.16
CA GLY A 302 12.39 21.51 2.87
C GLY A 302 11.38 20.58 2.16
N TYR A 303 11.88 19.72 1.27
CA TYR A 303 11.04 18.86 0.40
C TYR A 303 11.59 17.44 0.23
N GLY A 304 12.49 17.02 1.10
CA GLY A 304 13.10 15.67 1.07
C GLY A 304 13.81 15.33 -0.25
N LEU A 305 14.30 16.36 -0.95
CA LEU A 305 15.13 16.23 -2.14
C LEU A 305 16.58 15.89 -1.73
N ARG A 306 17.47 15.70 -2.70
CA ARG A 306 18.89 15.52 -2.39
C ARG A 306 19.46 16.77 -1.68
N PRO A 307 20.43 16.65 -0.76
CA PRO A 307 20.98 17.77 0.01
C PRO A 307 21.49 18.94 -0.83
N GLU A 308 22.02 18.65 -2.03
CA GLU A 308 22.56 19.65 -2.94
C GLU A 308 21.49 20.46 -3.70
N HIS A 309 20.23 20.00 -3.69
CA HIS A 309 19.13 20.65 -4.40
C HIS A 309 18.83 22.05 -3.81
N PRO A 310 18.58 23.09 -4.64
CA PRO A 310 18.37 24.46 -4.15
C PRO A 310 17.30 24.59 -3.05
N LEU A 311 16.15 23.94 -3.21
CA LEU A 311 15.08 23.94 -2.20
C LEU A 311 15.48 23.30 -0.87
N GLN A 312 16.41 22.35 -0.90
CA GLN A 312 16.89 21.68 0.31
C GLN A 312 17.93 22.55 1.03
N LYS A 313 18.81 23.23 0.28
CA LYS A 313 19.74 24.24 0.83
C LYS A 313 19.04 25.47 1.39
N ALA A 314 17.90 25.86 0.82
CA ALA A 314 17.14 27.02 1.25
C ALA A 314 16.34 26.77 2.54
N ALA A 315 16.04 25.51 2.86
CA ALA A 315 15.22 25.16 4.01
C ALA A 315 15.95 25.34 5.34
N LYS A 316 15.35 26.06 6.29
CA LYS A 316 15.96 26.31 7.61
C LYS A 316 15.96 25.10 8.52
N ASN A 317 14.96 24.21 8.42
CA ASN A 317 14.69 23.20 9.44
C ASN A 317 14.53 21.78 8.86
N ALA A 318 15.22 21.45 7.77
CA ALA A 318 15.01 20.16 7.13
C ALA A 318 15.48 18.96 7.97
N ASP A 319 16.51 19.13 8.81
CA ASP A 319 17.02 18.08 9.70
C ASP A 319 16.16 17.88 10.96
N SER A 320 15.28 18.85 11.27
CA SER A 320 14.36 18.84 12.41
C SER A 320 12.89 18.88 11.97
N ALA A 321 12.58 18.42 10.76
CA ALA A 321 11.26 18.56 10.13
C ALA A 321 10.06 18.09 10.96
N GLY A 322 10.27 17.09 11.84
CA GLY A 322 9.23 16.55 12.73
C GLY A 322 9.11 17.26 14.08
N ALA A 323 9.97 18.23 14.40
CA ALA A 323 9.96 18.92 15.67
C ALA A 323 8.68 19.77 15.86
N SER A 324 8.36 20.03 17.12
CA SER A 324 7.22 20.84 17.54
C SER A 324 7.38 21.24 19.00
N GLU A 325 6.75 22.33 19.42
CA GLU A 325 6.75 22.82 20.79
C GLU A 325 5.33 22.89 21.37
N PRO A 326 5.12 22.68 22.68
CA PRO A 326 3.81 22.85 23.31
C PRO A 326 3.36 24.32 23.25
N ILE A 327 2.07 24.54 23.04
CA ILE A 327 1.41 25.86 23.08
C ILE A 327 0.08 25.75 23.83
N ASP A 328 -0.54 26.88 24.16
CA ASP A 328 -1.91 26.93 24.66
C ASP A 328 -2.94 27.09 23.53
N PHE A 329 -4.23 27.06 23.88
CA PHE A 329 -5.33 27.25 22.94
C PHE A 329 -5.31 28.66 22.34
N GLU A 330 -5.03 29.69 23.14
CA GLU A 330 -5.02 31.08 22.72
C GLU A 330 -3.98 31.34 21.62
N THR A 331 -2.81 30.72 21.74
CA THR A 331 -1.75 30.75 20.73
C THR A 331 -2.18 30.01 19.46
N TYR A 332 -2.82 28.84 19.59
CA TYR A 332 -3.38 28.12 18.44
C TYR A 332 -4.47 28.94 17.72
N ALA A 333 -5.38 29.56 18.48
CA ALA A 333 -6.46 30.40 17.95
C ALA A 333 -5.90 31.61 17.20
N LYS A 334 -4.87 32.27 17.74
CA LYS A 334 -4.15 33.35 17.04
C LYS A 334 -3.49 32.86 15.76
N PHE A 335 -2.88 31.68 15.77
CA PHE A 335 -2.25 31.10 14.58
C PHE A 335 -3.27 30.85 13.44
N VAL A 336 -4.40 30.22 13.74
CA VAL A 336 -5.41 29.93 12.70
C VAL A 336 -6.23 31.16 12.30
N ALA A 337 -6.27 32.21 13.12
CA ALA A 337 -6.94 33.48 12.80
C ALA A 337 -6.42 34.10 11.49
N ASP A 338 -5.16 33.85 11.14
CA ASP A 338 -4.55 34.28 9.88
C ASP A 338 -5.20 33.64 8.65
N TYR A 339 -5.96 32.55 8.79
CA TYR A 339 -6.65 31.86 7.70
C TYR A 339 -8.13 32.25 7.70
N THR A 340 -8.40 33.49 7.32
CA THR A 340 -9.78 33.99 7.11
C THR A 340 -10.42 33.33 5.88
N VAL A 341 -11.73 33.54 5.69
CA VAL A 341 -12.42 32.98 4.50
C VAL A 341 -11.87 33.58 3.22
N GLU A 342 -11.53 34.88 3.23
CA GLU A 342 -10.98 35.62 2.09
C GLU A 342 -9.60 35.07 1.72
N LYS A 343 -8.71 34.88 2.71
CA LYS A 343 -7.38 34.32 2.46
C LYS A 343 -7.43 32.87 2.00
N ALA A 344 -8.30 32.05 2.60
CA ALA A 344 -8.46 30.66 2.16
C ALA A 344 -9.04 30.59 0.74
N SER A 345 -9.98 31.48 0.39
CA SER A 345 -10.54 31.64 -0.96
C SER A 345 -9.46 32.03 -1.96
N GLU A 346 -8.63 33.03 -1.64
CA GLU A 346 -7.50 33.49 -2.47
C GLU A 346 -6.50 32.36 -2.76
N ILE A 347 -6.04 31.65 -1.72
CA ILE A 347 -5.04 30.59 -1.87
C ILE A 347 -5.61 29.37 -2.63
N SER A 348 -6.87 29.02 -2.37
CA SER A 348 -7.47 27.79 -2.90
C SER A 348 -8.19 27.93 -4.22
N GLY A 349 -8.56 29.15 -4.61
CA GLY A 349 -9.46 29.40 -5.75
C GLY A 349 -10.90 28.94 -5.52
N VAL A 350 -11.26 28.57 -4.28
CA VAL A 350 -12.61 28.13 -3.90
C VAL A 350 -13.40 29.33 -3.40
N SER A 351 -14.64 29.50 -3.87
CA SER A 351 -15.48 30.60 -3.40
C SER A 351 -15.74 30.56 -1.89
N GLU A 352 -15.83 31.74 -1.28
CA GLU A 352 -16.09 31.91 0.15
C GLU A 352 -17.36 31.17 0.61
N ASP A 353 -18.43 31.20 -0.19
CA ASP A 353 -19.67 30.47 0.08
C ASP A 353 -19.46 28.95 0.22
N LYS A 354 -18.67 28.34 -0.68
CA LYS A 354 -18.37 26.91 -0.62
C LYS A 354 -17.51 26.57 0.59
N LEU A 355 -16.53 27.40 0.91
CA LEU A 355 -15.69 27.25 2.11
C LEU A 355 -16.54 27.30 3.38
N ILE A 356 -17.43 28.30 3.50
CA ILE A 356 -18.33 28.45 4.65
C ILE A 356 -19.28 27.25 4.76
N LYS A 357 -19.86 26.77 3.65
CA LYS A 357 -20.71 25.57 3.63
C LYS A 357 -19.97 24.33 4.13
N LEU A 358 -18.73 24.13 3.67
CA LEU A 358 -17.88 23.03 4.12
C LEU A 358 -17.57 23.14 5.62
N ALA A 359 -17.20 24.32 6.11
CA ALA A 359 -16.89 24.56 7.51
C ALA A 359 -18.09 24.34 8.43
N LYS A 360 -19.31 24.69 7.99
CA LYS A 360 -20.55 24.46 8.73
C LYS A 360 -20.83 22.98 9.00
N LEU A 361 -20.50 22.06 8.07
CA LEU A 361 -20.66 20.61 8.30
C LEU A 361 -19.87 20.15 9.54
N TYR A 362 -18.64 20.65 9.68
CA TYR A 362 -17.81 20.33 10.85
C TYR A 362 -18.28 21.06 12.11
N ALA A 363 -18.64 22.33 11.99
CA ALA A 363 -18.94 23.18 13.14
C ALA A 363 -20.31 22.91 13.80
N ASP A 364 -21.26 22.28 13.11
CA ASP A 364 -22.55 21.92 13.70
C ASP A 364 -22.43 20.69 14.63
N PRO A 365 -22.68 20.81 15.95
CA PRO A 365 -22.55 19.69 16.88
C PRO A 365 -23.54 18.54 16.63
N ASN A 366 -24.61 18.77 15.86
CA ASN A 366 -25.64 17.76 15.58
C ASN A 366 -25.36 16.93 14.31
N ILE A 367 -24.35 17.29 13.52
CA ILE A 367 -23.98 16.57 12.30
C ILE A 367 -22.84 15.61 12.61
N LYS A 368 -23.05 14.31 12.44
CA LYS A 368 -21.96 13.32 12.49
C LYS A 368 -21.13 13.36 11.22
N VAL A 369 -19.83 13.62 11.34
CA VAL A 369 -18.95 13.84 10.19
C VAL A 369 -17.95 12.71 10.03
N MET A 370 -17.94 12.10 8.85
CA MET A 370 -16.90 11.17 8.41
C MET A 370 -15.98 11.85 7.38
N SER A 371 -14.75 12.12 7.76
CA SER A 371 -13.72 12.66 6.86
C SER A 371 -12.93 11.52 6.23
N LEU A 372 -12.77 11.55 4.91
CA LEU A 372 -12.20 10.46 4.13
C LEU A 372 -11.09 10.97 3.21
N TRP A 373 -9.84 10.59 3.48
CA TRP A 373 -8.71 10.97 2.62
C TRP A 373 -7.89 9.76 2.18
N THR A 374 -7.27 9.89 1.00
CA THR A 374 -6.38 8.87 0.41
C THR A 374 -5.08 9.53 -0.05
N MET A 375 -4.72 9.46 -1.33
CA MET A 375 -3.42 9.95 -1.82
C MET A 375 -3.39 11.45 -2.08
N GLY A 376 -4.52 12.15 -2.15
CA GLY A 376 -4.53 13.62 -2.24
C GLY A 376 -3.83 14.25 -1.03
N VAL A 377 -4.13 13.73 0.16
CA VAL A 377 -3.52 14.14 1.44
C VAL A 377 -2.17 13.44 1.67
N ASN A 378 -2.03 12.16 1.33
CA ASN A 378 -0.80 11.43 1.71
C ASN A 378 0.37 11.66 0.74
N GLN A 379 0.13 11.64 -0.58
CA GLN A 379 1.13 11.94 -1.61
C GLN A 379 1.21 13.46 -1.79
N HIS A 380 1.76 14.13 -0.78
CA HIS A 380 1.76 15.57 -0.61
C HIS A 380 3.03 15.95 0.14
N THR A 381 3.76 17.00 -0.25
CA THR A 381 5.03 17.39 0.42
C THR A 381 4.87 17.92 1.86
N ARG A 382 3.64 17.99 2.35
CA ARG A 382 3.24 18.33 3.73
C ARG A 382 2.10 17.39 4.15
N GLY A 383 2.10 16.16 3.65
CA GLY A 383 1.03 15.20 3.87
C GLY A 383 0.85 14.80 5.33
N VAL A 384 1.92 14.76 6.13
CA VAL A 384 1.83 14.57 7.59
C VAL A 384 1.08 15.73 8.23
N TRP A 385 1.37 16.96 7.80
CA TRP A 385 0.66 18.14 8.29
C TRP A 385 -0.81 18.10 7.90
N MET A 386 -1.12 17.78 6.64
CA MET A 386 -2.51 17.68 6.19
C MET A 386 -3.29 16.62 6.98
N ASN A 387 -2.68 15.46 7.27
CA ASN A 387 -3.27 14.48 8.18
C ASN A 387 -3.55 15.08 9.57
N ASN A 388 -2.56 15.76 10.19
CA ASN A 388 -2.74 16.42 11.48
C ASN A 388 -3.85 17.49 11.46
N LEU A 389 -3.94 18.30 10.40
CA LEU A 389 -4.94 19.35 10.24
C LEU A 389 -6.36 18.79 10.11
N ILE A 390 -6.56 17.66 9.42
CA ILE A 390 -7.87 16.99 9.40
C ILE A 390 -8.23 16.51 10.82
N TYR A 391 -7.28 15.93 11.55
CA TYR A 391 -7.53 15.55 12.95
C TYR A 391 -7.86 16.74 13.84
N ASN A 392 -7.20 17.90 13.66
CA ASN A 392 -7.50 19.11 14.44
C ASN A 392 -8.98 19.47 14.36
N ILE A 393 -9.57 19.42 13.17
CA ILE A 393 -11.00 19.76 12.95
C ILE A 393 -11.90 18.82 13.76
N HIS A 394 -11.60 17.52 13.77
CA HIS A 394 -12.34 16.52 14.56
C HIS A 394 -12.10 16.66 16.06
N LEU A 395 -10.87 16.96 16.49
CA LEU A 395 -10.52 17.12 17.91
C LEU A 395 -11.13 18.40 18.51
N LEU A 396 -11.16 19.51 17.76
CA LEU A 396 -11.82 20.75 18.19
C LEU A 396 -13.33 20.57 18.43
N THR A 397 -13.95 19.62 17.72
CA THR A 397 -15.40 19.37 17.79
C THR A 397 -15.77 18.12 18.60
N GLY A 398 -14.78 17.32 19.01
CA GLY A 398 -15.00 16.04 19.70
C GLY A 398 -15.62 14.94 18.82
N LYS A 399 -15.60 15.10 17.50
CA LYS A 399 -16.24 14.20 16.52
C LYS A 399 -15.31 13.04 16.15
N ILE A 400 -15.01 12.16 17.10
CA ILE A 400 -14.04 11.07 16.92
C ILE A 400 -14.39 9.85 17.76
N SER A 401 -13.99 8.65 17.31
CA SER A 401 -14.10 7.40 18.07
C SER A 401 -15.53 7.02 18.48
N GLU A 402 -16.53 7.37 17.67
CA GLU A 402 -17.92 6.97 17.91
C GLU A 402 -18.68 6.82 16.58
N PRO A 403 -19.79 6.04 16.52
CA PRO A 403 -20.45 5.69 15.27
C PRO A 403 -20.84 6.91 14.42
N GLY A 404 -20.18 7.06 13.26
CA GLY A 404 -20.41 8.11 12.25
C GLY A 404 -19.55 9.38 12.41
N ASN A 405 -18.83 9.53 13.53
CA ASN A 405 -17.93 10.66 13.81
C ASN A 405 -16.48 10.17 13.67
N SER A 406 -15.92 10.27 12.46
CA SER A 406 -14.80 9.42 12.06
C SER A 406 -13.83 10.13 11.09
N PRO A 407 -12.64 10.57 11.56
CA PRO A 407 -11.55 10.95 10.68
C PRO A 407 -10.84 9.68 10.17
N PHE A 408 -11.23 9.22 8.98
CA PHE A 408 -10.86 7.90 8.46
C PHE A 408 -9.85 7.98 7.31
N SER A 409 -8.58 7.68 7.60
CA SER A 409 -7.54 7.53 6.58
C SER A 409 -7.75 6.25 5.76
N LEU A 410 -8.04 6.38 4.48
CA LEU A 410 -8.26 5.25 3.58
C LEU A 410 -6.93 4.65 3.12
N THR A 411 -6.75 3.35 3.39
CA THR A 411 -5.59 2.59 2.94
C THR A 411 -5.77 2.11 1.50
N GLY A 412 -4.74 2.32 0.65
CA GLY A 412 -4.81 2.00 -0.77
C GLY A 412 -4.61 0.52 -1.10
N GLN A 413 -3.60 -0.11 -0.49
CA GLN A 413 -3.18 -1.51 -0.74
C GLN A 413 -3.92 -2.50 0.15
N PRO A 414 -4.02 -3.79 -0.25
CA PRO A 414 -4.86 -4.76 0.46
C PRO A 414 -4.31 -5.10 1.84
N SER A 415 -2.99 -4.94 2.06
CA SER A 415 -2.31 -5.16 3.34
C SER A 415 -1.20 -4.14 3.58
N ALA A 416 -1.42 -2.88 3.17
CA ALA A 416 -0.52 -1.82 3.64
C ALA A 416 -0.64 -1.64 5.17
N CYS A 417 -1.83 -1.86 5.74
CA CYS A 417 -2.04 -2.01 7.18
C CYS A 417 -1.38 -3.30 7.69
N GLY A 418 -2.07 -4.45 7.50
CA GLY A 418 -1.71 -5.76 8.06
C GLY A 418 -0.28 -6.23 7.84
N THR A 419 0.36 -5.80 6.75
CA THR A 419 1.74 -6.20 6.45
C THR A 419 2.71 -5.03 6.62
N ALA A 420 2.60 -3.97 5.81
CA ALA A 420 3.66 -2.96 5.83
C ALA A 420 3.74 -2.19 7.16
N ARG A 421 2.58 -1.76 7.69
CA ARG A 421 2.49 -0.91 8.88
C ARG A 421 2.54 -1.74 10.15
N GLU A 422 1.65 -2.72 10.31
CA GLU A 422 1.51 -3.48 11.55
C GLU A 422 2.75 -4.35 11.84
N VAL A 423 3.34 -4.98 10.81
CA VAL A 423 4.61 -5.72 10.95
C VAL A 423 5.82 -4.77 10.99
N GLY A 424 5.69 -3.56 10.44
CA GLY A 424 6.76 -2.57 10.43
C GLY A 424 7.86 -2.88 9.41
N THR A 425 7.51 -3.22 8.16
CA THR A 425 8.47 -3.48 7.07
C THR A 425 9.06 -2.19 6.47
N PHE A 426 9.35 -1.21 7.32
CA PHE A 426 9.91 0.09 6.96
C PHE A 426 11.31 0.28 7.55
N SER A 427 12.05 1.22 6.98
CA SER A 427 13.47 1.39 7.31
C SER A 427 13.75 1.91 8.72
N HIS A 428 12.71 2.35 9.43
CA HIS A 428 12.76 2.91 10.79
C HIS A 428 11.97 2.08 11.81
N ARG A 429 11.29 1.01 11.37
CA ARG A 429 10.26 0.32 12.17
C ARG A 429 10.70 -1.03 12.71
N LEU A 430 10.02 -1.43 13.77
CA LEU A 430 9.82 -2.79 14.26
C LEU A 430 8.30 -3.05 14.33
N PRO A 431 7.83 -4.29 14.60
CA PRO A 431 6.40 -4.61 14.73
C PRO A 431 5.65 -3.75 15.74
N ALA A 432 4.33 -3.61 15.59
CA ALA A 432 3.42 -2.94 16.55
C ALA A 432 3.89 -1.54 16.99
N ASP A 433 3.99 -0.62 16.02
CA ASP A 433 4.39 0.79 16.19
C ASP A 433 5.76 1.09 16.79
N MET A 434 6.53 0.04 17.07
CA MET A 434 7.89 0.18 17.50
C MET A 434 8.81 0.72 16.40
N VAL A 435 9.92 1.29 16.85
CA VAL A 435 10.94 1.94 16.02
C VAL A 435 12.32 1.47 16.41
N VAL A 436 13.21 1.36 15.43
CA VAL A 436 14.58 0.88 15.62
C VAL A 436 15.43 1.83 16.46
N THR A 437 15.05 3.11 16.52
CA THR A 437 15.78 4.15 17.26
C THR A 437 15.56 4.07 18.77
N ASN A 438 14.53 3.36 19.25
CA ASN A 438 14.28 3.22 20.68
C ASN A 438 14.95 1.94 21.23
N PRO A 439 15.91 2.05 22.18
CA PRO A 439 16.60 0.88 22.70
C PRO A 439 15.68 -0.13 23.39
N LYS A 440 14.59 0.32 24.05
CA LYS A 440 13.61 -0.58 24.69
C LYS A 440 12.86 -1.42 23.66
N HIS A 441 12.55 -0.83 22.51
CA HIS A 441 11.88 -1.52 21.41
C HIS A 441 12.77 -2.59 20.78
N ARG A 442 14.06 -2.26 20.57
CA ARG A 442 15.04 -3.24 20.08
C ARG A 442 15.19 -4.41 21.05
N ALA A 443 15.37 -4.12 22.33
CA ALA A 443 15.49 -5.17 23.36
C ALA A 443 14.25 -6.08 23.42
N TYR A 444 13.05 -5.52 23.26
CA TYR A 444 11.82 -6.32 23.22
C TYR A 444 11.74 -7.23 21.98
N ALA A 445 12.08 -6.71 20.80
CA ALA A 445 12.15 -7.50 19.58
C ALA A 445 13.24 -8.58 19.63
N GLU A 446 14.43 -8.26 20.15
CA GLU A 446 15.52 -9.22 20.36
C GLU A 446 15.09 -10.34 21.31
N LYS A 447 14.35 -10.01 22.40
CA LYS A 447 13.79 -11.02 23.31
C LYS A 447 12.80 -11.95 22.60
N ILE A 448 11.83 -11.42 21.84
CA ILE A 448 10.84 -12.25 21.13
C ILE A 448 11.52 -13.14 20.11
N TRP A 449 12.47 -12.60 19.34
CA TRP A 449 13.21 -13.30 18.29
C TRP A 449 14.34 -14.19 18.81
N LYS A 450 14.60 -14.21 20.12
CA LYS A 450 15.69 -14.96 20.78
C LYS A 450 17.08 -14.59 20.22
N LEU A 451 17.34 -13.30 20.15
CA LEU A 451 18.60 -12.74 19.66
C LEU A 451 19.41 -12.15 20.81
N PRO A 452 20.75 -12.14 20.71
CA PRO A 452 21.60 -11.44 21.66
C PRO A 452 21.38 -9.92 21.58
N GLU A 453 21.60 -9.23 22.70
CA GLU A 453 21.46 -7.77 22.79
C GLU A 453 22.38 -7.05 21.79
N GLY A 454 21.80 -6.13 21.00
CA GLY A 454 22.51 -5.36 19.97
C GLY A 454 22.49 -6.01 18.57
N SER A 455 21.67 -7.04 18.38
CA SER A 455 21.46 -7.67 17.08
C SER A 455 20.79 -6.70 16.09
N ILE A 456 19.76 -5.96 16.53
CA ILE A 456 18.99 -5.06 15.68
C ILE A 456 19.74 -3.71 15.55
N PRO A 457 19.97 -3.19 14.33
CA PRO A 457 20.63 -1.90 14.14
C PRO A 457 19.77 -0.75 14.66
N GLU A 458 20.41 0.23 15.31
CA GLU A 458 19.72 1.41 15.85
C GLU A 458 19.51 2.54 14.84
N LYS A 459 20.38 2.59 13.82
CA LYS A 459 20.33 3.61 12.76
C LYS A 459 19.19 3.29 11.79
N VAL A 460 18.42 4.32 11.44
CA VAL A 460 17.38 4.25 10.41
C VAL A 460 18.02 3.95 9.05
N GLY A 461 17.50 2.96 8.35
CA GLY A 461 17.96 2.60 7.00
C GLY A 461 17.36 3.48 5.91
N ALA A 462 17.70 3.16 4.65
CA ALA A 462 17.22 3.91 3.51
C ALA A 462 15.72 3.67 3.23
N HIS A 463 14.92 4.74 3.20
CA HIS A 463 13.52 4.72 2.75
C HIS A 463 13.44 4.64 1.21
N ALA A 464 12.26 4.35 0.64
CA ALA A 464 12.06 4.10 -0.80
C ALA A 464 12.83 5.04 -1.75
N VAL A 465 12.64 6.36 -1.64
CA VAL A 465 13.34 7.34 -2.50
C VAL A 465 14.85 7.36 -2.24
N LEU A 466 15.29 7.22 -0.98
CA LEU A 466 16.71 7.16 -0.66
C LEU A 466 17.35 5.85 -1.15
N GLN A 467 16.62 4.74 -1.22
CA GLN A 467 17.12 3.50 -1.84
C GLN A 467 17.41 3.72 -3.32
N SER A 468 16.53 4.38 -4.07
CA SER A 468 16.80 4.73 -5.49
C SER A 468 18.04 5.62 -5.64
N ARG A 469 18.19 6.62 -4.78
CA ARG A 469 19.36 7.51 -4.76
C ARG A 469 20.66 6.74 -4.44
N LYS A 470 20.66 5.92 -3.38
CA LYS A 470 21.81 5.09 -2.99
C LYS A 470 22.15 4.00 -4.01
N LEU A 471 21.16 3.46 -4.74
CA LEU A 471 21.41 2.56 -5.86
C LEU A 471 22.14 3.32 -6.98
N LYS A 472 21.66 4.52 -7.36
CA LYS A 472 22.34 5.35 -8.37
C LYS A 472 23.77 5.67 -7.95
N ASP A 473 23.96 6.06 -6.70
CA ASP A 473 25.26 6.45 -6.13
C ASP A 473 26.18 5.23 -5.88
N GLY A 474 25.69 4.00 -6.09
CA GLY A 474 26.45 2.76 -5.91
C GLY A 474 26.70 2.42 -4.44
N GLU A 475 25.95 2.96 -3.50
CA GLU A 475 26.06 2.68 -2.07
C GLU A 475 25.28 1.44 -1.64
N ILE A 476 24.16 1.13 -2.31
CA ILE A 476 23.46 -0.16 -2.19
C ILE A 476 23.78 -0.97 -3.46
N ASN A 477 24.32 -2.18 -3.31
CA ASN A 477 24.79 -2.99 -4.44
C ASN A 477 24.20 -4.41 -4.51
N ALA A 478 23.51 -4.88 -3.48
CA ALA A 478 22.72 -6.11 -3.57
C ALA A 478 21.29 -5.79 -3.12
N TYR A 479 20.34 -5.86 -4.04
CA TYR A 479 19.01 -5.30 -3.83
C TYR A 479 17.91 -6.23 -4.30
N TRP A 480 16.95 -6.52 -3.44
CA TRP A 480 15.87 -7.46 -3.73
C TRP A 480 14.49 -6.81 -3.66
N VAL A 481 13.77 -6.80 -4.78
CA VAL A 481 12.41 -6.28 -4.92
C VAL A 481 11.41 -7.44 -4.90
N GLN A 482 10.35 -7.34 -4.11
CA GLN A 482 9.27 -8.34 -4.12
C GLN A 482 7.87 -7.70 -4.19
N VAL A 483 6.98 -8.30 -4.98
CA VAL A 483 5.53 -7.96 -5.08
C VAL A 483 5.26 -6.47 -5.37
N ASN A 484 6.15 -5.84 -6.14
CA ASN A 484 5.98 -4.46 -6.61
C ASN A 484 6.77 -4.21 -7.90
N ASN A 485 6.40 -3.14 -8.60
CA ASN A 485 6.97 -2.75 -9.89
C ASN A 485 7.54 -1.33 -9.80
N ASN A 486 8.57 -1.13 -8.97
CA ASN A 486 9.09 0.20 -8.59
C ASN A 486 9.75 0.98 -9.72
N VAL A 487 10.25 0.35 -10.78
CA VAL A 487 10.71 1.09 -11.97
C VAL A 487 9.54 1.80 -12.65
N GLN A 488 8.32 1.24 -12.61
CA GLN A 488 7.12 1.94 -13.08
C GLN A 488 6.54 2.88 -12.02
N ALA A 489 6.56 2.47 -10.74
CA ALA A 489 5.81 3.12 -9.66
C ALA A 489 6.61 4.19 -8.89
N GLY A 490 7.93 4.09 -8.87
CA GLY A 490 8.82 5.05 -8.21
C GLY A 490 8.92 6.35 -9.02
N PRO A 491 9.09 7.50 -8.36
CA PRO A 491 9.17 8.80 -9.02
C PRO A 491 10.52 8.99 -9.73
N ASN A 492 10.57 9.98 -10.63
CA ASN A 492 11.78 10.44 -11.28
C ASN A 492 12.61 9.30 -11.88
N ILE A 493 11.96 8.48 -12.72
CA ILE A 493 12.53 7.26 -13.30
C ILE A 493 13.89 7.52 -13.96
N ASN A 494 14.00 8.62 -14.70
CA ASN A 494 15.16 8.90 -15.54
C ASN A 494 16.39 9.33 -14.74
N GLU A 495 16.22 10.06 -13.64
CA GLU A 495 17.36 10.59 -12.89
C GLU A 495 17.83 9.62 -11.80
N GLU A 496 16.94 8.87 -11.16
CA GLU A 496 17.26 8.09 -9.97
C GLU A 496 16.99 6.59 -10.14
N VAL A 497 15.75 6.20 -10.43
CA VAL A 497 15.32 4.79 -10.34
C VAL A 497 16.00 3.91 -11.40
N LEU A 498 15.86 4.24 -12.68
CA LEU A 498 16.43 3.41 -13.75
C LEU A 498 17.97 3.43 -13.75
N PRO A 499 18.65 4.59 -13.59
CA PRO A 499 20.10 4.61 -13.43
C PRO A 499 20.59 3.76 -12.25
N GLY A 500 19.90 3.79 -11.11
CA GLY A 500 20.24 2.95 -9.96
C GLY A 500 20.08 1.45 -10.21
N TYR A 501 19.02 1.04 -10.88
CA TYR A 501 18.80 -0.39 -11.20
C TYR A 501 19.80 -0.90 -12.24
N ARG A 502 20.23 -0.03 -13.18
CA ARG A 502 21.18 -0.37 -14.24
C ARG A 502 22.65 -0.04 -13.93
N ASN A 503 22.94 0.54 -12.77
CA ASN A 503 24.32 0.78 -12.33
C ASN A 503 25.10 -0.56 -12.34
N PRO A 504 26.24 -0.67 -13.05
CA PRO A 504 27.02 -1.91 -13.17
C PRO A 504 27.55 -2.46 -11.84
N GLN A 505 27.64 -1.64 -10.80
CA GLN A 505 28.05 -2.07 -9.46
C GLN A 505 26.93 -2.82 -8.72
N ASN A 506 25.68 -2.70 -9.17
CA ASN A 506 24.52 -3.22 -8.46
C ASN A 506 24.04 -4.53 -9.05
N PHE A 507 23.67 -5.47 -8.17
CA PHE A 507 22.96 -6.69 -8.48
C PHE A 507 21.51 -6.58 -8.00
N ILE A 508 20.57 -6.59 -8.95
CA ILE A 508 19.14 -6.38 -8.72
C ILE A 508 18.38 -7.70 -8.90
N VAL A 509 17.69 -8.13 -7.85
CA VAL A 509 16.79 -9.28 -7.86
C VAL A 509 15.34 -8.78 -7.84
N VAL A 510 14.48 -9.34 -8.68
CA VAL A 510 13.04 -9.02 -8.69
C VAL A 510 12.22 -10.29 -8.63
N SER A 511 11.30 -10.36 -7.65
CA SER A 511 10.31 -11.41 -7.52
C SER A 511 8.94 -10.91 -7.96
N ASP A 512 8.43 -11.49 -9.04
CA ASP A 512 7.18 -11.07 -9.66
C ASP A 512 6.46 -12.30 -10.25
N ALA A 513 5.14 -12.18 -10.43
CA ALA A 513 4.35 -13.20 -11.10
C ALA A 513 4.38 -13.05 -12.63
N TYR A 514 4.70 -11.85 -13.13
CA TYR A 514 4.72 -11.50 -14.55
C TYR A 514 5.98 -10.70 -14.94
N PRO A 515 6.34 -10.70 -16.24
CA PRO A 515 7.27 -9.71 -16.78
C PRO A 515 6.75 -8.29 -16.55
N THR A 516 7.57 -7.47 -15.92
CA THR A 516 7.32 -6.05 -15.66
C THR A 516 8.52 -5.20 -16.07
N VAL A 517 8.35 -3.88 -16.18
CA VAL A 517 9.49 -2.99 -16.45
C VAL A 517 10.55 -3.03 -15.33
N THR A 518 10.15 -3.37 -14.10
CA THR A 518 11.09 -3.60 -12.99
C THR A 518 11.87 -4.89 -13.19
N ALA A 519 11.21 -5.98 -13.57
CA ALA A 519 11.86 -7.24 -13.90
C ALA A 519 12.82 -7.07 -15.11
N GLN A 520 12.42 -6.31 -16.14
CA GLN A 520 13.28 -6.00 -17.28
C GLN A 520 14.55 -5.23 -16.88
N ALA A 521 14.48 -4.36 -15.88
CA ALA A 521 15.65 -3.63 -15.38
C ALA A 521 16.55 -4.46 -14.46
N ALA A 522 16.07 -5.61 -13.97
CA ALA A 522 16.75 -6.49 -13.04
C ALA A 522 17.92 -7.26 -13.68
N ASP A 523 18.63 -7.99 -12.83
CA ASP A 523 19.70 -8.92 -13.20
C ASP A 523 19.29 -10.39 -12.98
N LEU A 524 18.48 -10.63 -11.96
CA LEU A 524 17.86 -11.91 -11.65
C LEU A 524 16.36 -11.71 -11.44
N ILE A 525 15.53 -12.48 -12.14
CA ILE A 525 14.09 -12.52 -11.99
C ILE A 525 13.72 -13.85 -11.36
N LEU A 526 12.92 -13.83 -10.29
CA LEU A 526 12.42 -15.01 -9.60
C LEU A 526 10.90 -15.16 -9.85
N PRO A 527 10.42 -16.30 -10.36
CA PRO A 527 9.00 -16.54 -10.62
C PRO A 527 8.24 -16.73 -9.31
N SER A 528 7.23 -15.90 -9.07
CA SER A 528 6.54 -15.88 -7.78
C SER A 528 5.11 -16.42 -7.81
N ALA A 529 4.76 -17.21 -6.80
CA ALA A 529 3.38 -17.63 -6.53
C ALA A 529 2.56 -16.45 -5.96
N MET A 530 1.37 -16.22 -6.52
CA MET A 530 0.53 -15.06 -6.22
C MET A 530 -0.84 -15.42 -5.66
N TRP A 531 -1.36 -14.56 -4.78
CA TRP A 531 -2.72 -14.66 -4.23
C TRP A 531 -3.05 -16.07 -3.71
N VAL A 532 -4.10 -16.73 -4.22
CA VAL A 532 -4.56 -18.05 -3.77
C VAL A 532 -3.68 -19.23 -4.24
N GLU A 533 -2.54 -18.97 -4.89
CA GLU A 533 -1.49 -19.96 -5.12
C GLU A 533 -0.65 -20.26 -3.86
N LYS A 534 -0.91 -19.55 -2.76
CA LYS A 534 -0.26 -19.71 -1.46
C LYS A 534 -1.25 -19.41 -0.33
N GLU A 535 -0.98 -19.89 0.88
CA GLU A 535 -1.72 -19.45 2.06
C GLU A 535 -1.38 -17.97 2.34
N GLY A 536 -2.35 -17.17 2.76
CA GLY A 536 -2.07 -15.77 3.08
C GLY A 536 -2.99 -15.10 4.08
N ALA A 537 -2.55 -13.92 4.51
CA ALA A 537 -3.25 -13.02 5.40
C ALA A 537 -3.08 -11.57 4.91
N TYR A 538 -4.17 -10.79 4.88
CA TYR A 538 -4.16 -9.36 4.58
C TYR A 538 -4.96 -8.56 5.62
N GLY A 539 -4.44 -7.41 6.05
CA GLY A 539 -5.14 -6.45 6.92
C GLY A 539 -5.62 -5.21 6.15
N ASN A 540 -6.93 -4.96 6.10
CA ASN A 540 -7.53 -3.88 5.33
C ASN A 540 -7.49 -2.50 6.05
N ALA A 541 -8.13 -1.47 5.48
CA ALA A 541 -8.09 -0.12 6.06
C ALA A 541 -8.83 0.06 7.39
N GLU A 542 -9.68 -0.89 7.82
CA GLU A 542 -10.42 -0.82 9.10
C GLU A 542 -9.87 -1.79 10.15
N ARG A 543 -8.58 -2.16 10.07
CA ARG A 543 -7.90 -3.10 10.97
C ARG A 543 -8.34 -4.55 10.85
N ARG A 544 -9.10 -4.91 9.79
CA ARG A 544 -9.63 -6.27 9.61
C ARG A 544 -8.60 -7.18 8.94
N THR A 545 -8.06 -8.11 9.71
CA THR A 545 -7.17 -9.17 9.22
C THR A 545 -8.00 -10.33 8.65
N GLN A 546 -7.76 -10.70 7.39
CA GLN A 546 -8.48 -11.76 6.67
C GLN A 546 -7.52 -12.80 6.11
N PHE A 547 -7.76 -14.08 6.41
CA PHE A 547 -6.95 -15.20 5.90
C PHE A 547 -7.60 -15.91 4.71
N TRP A 548 -6.76 -16.56 3.92
CA TRP A 548 -7.13 -17.54 2.90
C TRP A 548 -6.15 -18.72 2.89
N HIS A 549 -6.66 -19.91 2.59
CA HIS A 549 -5.83 -21.09 2.31
C HIS A 549 -5.27 -21.05 0.90
N GLN A 550 -4.21 -21.83 0.64
CA GLN A 550 -3.78 -22.09 -0.74
C GLN A 550 -4.86 -22.93 -1.45
N LEU A 551 -5.40 -22.41 -2.57
CA LEU A 551 -6.52 -23.02 -3.29
C LEU A 551 -6.11 -23.69 -4.61
N VAL A 552 -4.98 -23.27 -5.18
CA VAL A 552 -4.42 -23.79 -6.43
C VAL A 552 -2.89 -23.82 -6.36
N ASN A 553 -2.25 -24.51 -7.30
CA ASN A 553 -0.80 -24.52 -7.42
C ASN A 553 -0.32 -23.47 -8.43
N ALA A 554 0.83 -22.86 -8.14
CA ALA A 554 1.48 -21.93 -9.04
C ALA A 554 2.01 -22.65 -10.30
N PRO A 555 2.13 -21.96 -11.45
CA PRO A 555 2.61 -22.57 -12.69
C PRO A 555 4.13 -22.78 -12.69
N GLY A 556 4.58 -23.90 -13.28
CA GLY A 556 6.00 -24.24 -13.39
C GLY A 556 6.69 -24.31 -12.03
N ASP A 557 7.86 -23.69 -11.92
CA ASP A 557 8.66 -23.58 -10.71
C ASP A 557 8.40 -22.27 -9.95
N ALA A 558 7.28 -21.59 -10.18
CA ALA A 558 6.92 -20.41 -9.41
C ALA A 558 6.74 -20.76 -7.92
N ARG A 559 7.41 -20.03 -7.02
CA ARG A 559 7.36 -20.25 -5.56
C ARG A 559 6.99 -18.97 -4.83
N SER A 560 6.35 -19.06 -3.66
CA SER A 560 5.92 -17.85 -2.95
C SER A 560 7.09 -17.00 -2.49
N ASP A 561 6.84 -15.70 -2.30
CA ASP A 561 7.82 -14.80 -1.70
C ASP A 561 8.26 -15.31 -0.31
N LEU A 562 7.34 -15.91 0.46
CA LEU A 562 7.65 -16.55 1.75
C LEU A 562 8.69 -17.67 1.57
N TRP A 563 8.42 -18.60 0.65
CA TRP A 563 9.34 -19.70 0.38
C TRP A 563 10.72 -19.18 -0.01
N GLN A 564 10.75 -18.16 -0.89
CA GLN A 564 12.01 -17.59 -1.36
C GLN A 564 12.82 -16.97 -0.22
N LEU A 565 12.19 -16.19 0.67
CA LEU A 565 12.85 -15.55 1.82
C LEU A 565 13.44 -16.59 2.79
N VAL A 566 12.66 -17.63 3.08
CA VAL A 566 13.05 -18.68 4.04
C VAL A 566 14.11 -19.60 3.44
N GLU A 567 13.99 -19.99 2.17
CA GLU A 567 15.01 -20.79 1.48
C GLU A 567 16.33 -20.04 1.37
N PHE A 568 16.30 -18.77 0.94
CA PHE A 568 17.50 -17.97 0.78
C PHE A 568 18.28 -17.81 2.10
N SER A 569 17.59 -17.79 3.24
CA SER A 569 18.25 -17.71 4.55
C SER A 569 19.14 -18.92 4.89
N LYS A 570 18.96 -20.07 4.24
CA LYS A 570 19.84 -21.24 4.41
C LYS A 570 21.25 -21.03 3.85
N TYR A 571 21.42 -20.08 2.93
CA TYR A 571 22.69 -19.82 2.25
C TYR A 571 23.68 -19.00 3.09
N PHE A 572 23.31 -18.54 4.29
CA PHE A 572 24.13 -17.69 5.14
C PHE A 572 24.33 -18.31 6.52
N LYS A 573 25.58 -18.57 6.88
CA LYS A 573 25.96 -18.87 8.27
C LYS A 573 26.03 -17.59 9.09
N VAL A 574 25.80 -17.68 10.40
CA VAL A 574 25.87 -16.52 11.29
C VAL A 574 27.23 -15.81 11.22
N GLU A 575 28.34 -16.54 11.06
CA GLU A 575 29.69 -15.97 10.95
C GLU A 575 29.90 -15.11 9.70
N GLU A 576 29.04 -15.26 8.68
CA GLU A 576 29.11 -14.49 7.44
C GLU A 576 28.36 -13.15 7.54
N VAL A 577 27.52 -12.96 8.57
CA VAL A 577 26.57 -11.85 8.65
C VAL A 577 26.55 -11.14 10.01
N TRP A 578 26.99 -11.81 11.08
CA TRP A 578 27.05 -11.26 12.43
C TRP A 578 28.50 -11.01 12.86
N PRO A 579 28.78 -9.91 13.57
CA PRO A 579 30.11 -9.66 14.10
C PRO A 579 30.43 -10.62 15.25
N ALA A 580 31.72 -10.86 15.47
CA ALA A 580 32.20 -11.88 16.41
C ALA A 580 31.77 -11.64 17.87
N ASP A 581 31.64 -10.38 18.28
CA ASP A 581 31.15 -9.98 19.60
C ASP A 581 29.67 -10.34 19.81
N LEU A 582 28.84 -10.23 18.77
CA LEU A 582 27.45 -10.65 18.82
C LEU A 582 27.33 -12.18 18.94
N ILE A 583 28.14 -12.91 18.17
CA ILE A 583 28.19 -14.38 18.22
C ILE A 583 28.69 -14.86 19.60
N ALA A 584 29.65 -14.15 20.20
CA ALA A 584 30.14 -14.48 21.55
C ALA A 584 29.06 -14.39 22.64
N LYS A 585 28.00 -13.58 22.43
CA LYS A 585 26.84 -13.51 23.33
C LYS A 585 25.83 -14.64 23.13
N MET A 586 25.93 -15.39 22.02
CA MET A 586 25.06 -16.52 21.67
C MET A 586 25.90 -17.66 21.05
N PRO A 587 26.81 -18.29 21.82
CA PRO A 587 27.76 -19.26 21.29
C PRO A 587 27.11 -20.46 20.60
N GLU A 588 25.88 -20.82 20.97
CA GLU A 588 25.07 -21.87 20.35
C GLU A 588 24.66 -21.55 18.90
N ALA A 589 24.75 -20.29 18.47
CA ALA A 589 24.50 -19.87 17.10
C ALA A 589 25.63 -20.27 16.15
N LYS A 590 26.85 -20.54 16.68
CA LYS A 590 28.04 -20.84 15.87
C LYS A 590 27.79 -22.01 14.92
N GLY A 591 28.11 -21.82 13.63
CA GLY A 591 27.93 -22.80 12.56
C GLY A 591 26.50 -22.97 12.06
N LYS A 592 25.52 -22.28 12.66
CA LYS A 592 24.12 -22.30 12.23
C LYS A 592 23.88 -21.34 11.07
N THR A 593 22.83 -21.63 10.30
CA THR A 593 22.36 -20.74 9.23
C THR A 593 21.38 -19.71 9.75
N LEU A 594 21.11 -18.64 8.99
CA LEU A 594 20.02 -17.73 9.31
C LEU A 594 18.66 -18.44 9.33
N PHE A 595 18.48 -19.52 8.54
CA PHE A 595 17.27 -20.36 8.63
C PHE A 595 17.10 -20.96 10.03
N ASP A 596 18.17 -21.51 10.61
CA ASP A 596 18.14 -22.11 11.94
C ASP A 596 17.80 -21.06 13.02
N ILE A 597 18.40 -19.87 12.92
CA ILE A 597 18.23 -18.80 13.90
C ILE A 597 16.87 -18.10 13.79
N LEU A 598 16.37 -17.85 12.58
CA LEU A 598 15.18 -17.03 12.37
C LEU A 598 13.89 -17.82 12.28
N TYR A 599 13.94 -19.05 11.74
CA TYR A 599 12.74 -19.82 11.37
C TYR A 599 12.67 -21.20 12.04
N LYS A 600 13.80 -21.78 12.46
CA LYS A 600 13.85 -23.03 13.25
C LYS A 600 14.24 -22.78 14.72
N ASN A 601 13.72 -21.70 15.31
CA ASN A 601 14.12 -21.16 16.62
C ASN A 601 13.31 -21.69 17.84
N GLY A 602 12.48 -22.70 17.63
CA GLY A 602 11.58 -23.28 18.61
C GLY A 602 10.28 -22.50 18.85
N LYS A 603 10.13 -21.31 18.25
CA LYS A 603 8.87 -20.56 18.19
C LYS A 603 8.18 -20.74 16.84
N VAL A 604 8.88 -20.33 15.76
CA VAL A 604 8.33 -20.38 14.40
C VAL A 604 8.09 -21.81 13.92
N ASN A 605 8.93 -22.78 14.31
CA ASN A 605 8.76 -24.18 13.96
C ASN A 605 8.03 -25.02 15.02
N LYS A 606 7.32 -24.40 15.96
CA LYS A 606 6.62 -25.10 17.05
C LYS A 606 5.41 -25.90 16.57
N PHE A 607 4.76 -25.47 15.50
CA PHE A 607 3.51 -26.07 15.02
C PHE A 607 3.80 -27.17 13.97
N PRO A 608 3.46 -28.44 14.24
CA PRO A 608 3.76 -29.55 13.34
C PRO A 608 2.84 -29.55 12.11
N LEU A 609 3.26 -30.27 11.05
CA LEU A 609 2.46 -30.45 9.82
C LEU A 609 1.05 -31.01 10.08
N ALA A 610 0.87 -31.79 11.15
CA ALA A 610 -0.43 -32.36 11.51
C ALA A 610 -1.51 -31.30 11.84
N GLN A 611 -1.13 -30.04 12.06
CA GLN A 611 -2.07 -28.92 12.25
C GLN A 611 -2.44 -28.19 10.96
N VAL A 612 -1.76 -28.47 9.84
CA VAL A 612 -2.17 -27.95 8.53
C VAL A 612 -3.50 -28.60 8.16
N SER A 613 -4.45 -27.81 7.65
CA SER A 613 -5.73 -28.34 7.19
C SER A 613 -5.51 -29.41 6.11
N LYS A 614 -6.17 -30.57 6.26
CA LYS A 614 -6.08 -31.65 5.27
C LYS A 614 -6.83 -31.35 3.97
N ASP A 615 -7.66 -30.31 3.97
CA ASP A 615 -8.48 -29.92 2.83
C ASP A 615 -7.72 -29.05 1.81
N TYR A 616 -6.56 -28.51 2.20
CA TYR A 616 -5.78 -27.58 1.39
C TYR A 616 -4.31 -27.99 1.36
N GLU A 617 -3.66 -27.76 0.22
CA GLU A 617 -2.21 -27.85 0.14
C GLU A 617 -1.56 -26.70 0.93
N ASN A 618 -0.31 -26.88 1.36
CA ASN A 618 0.51 -25.78 1.87
C ASN A 618 1.98 -26.06 1.51
N LYS A 619 2.42 -25.49 0.39
CA LYS A 619 3.73 -25.82 -0.21
C LYS A 619 4.90 -25.45 0.68
N GLU A 620 4.81 -24.36 1.42
CA GLU A 620 5.88 -23.91 2.31
C GLU A 620 5.97 -24.78 3.55
N ALA A 621 4.83 -25.18 4.13
CA ALA A 621 4.82 -26.12 5.24
C ALA A 621 5.47 -27.45 4.83
N ASP A 622 5.06 -28.00 3.68
CA ASP A 622 5.66 -29.22 3.11
C ASP A 622 7.17 -29.06 2.88
N ALA A 623 7.61 -27.93 2.31
CA ALA A 623 9.02 -27.68 2.00
C ALA A 623 9.92 -27.56 3.25
N PHE A 624 9.39 -27.06 4.37
CA PHE A 624 10.19 -26.80 5.57
C PHE A 624 9.94 -27.80 6.72
N GLY A 625 8.89 -28.61 6.62
CA GLY A 625 8.58 -29.68 7.59
C GLY A 625 7.81 -29.24 8.83
N PHE A 626 7.22 -28.04 8.84
CA PHE A 626 6.41 -27.49 9.93
C PHE A 626 5.46 -26.42 9.42
N TYR A 627 4.40 -26.09 10.16
CA TYR A 627 3.40 -25.10 9.75
C TYR A 627 3.93 -23.67 9.91
N ILE A 628 4.72 -23.24 8.92
CA ILE A 628 5.52 -22.01 8.98
C ILE A 628 4.68 -20.73 9.08
N GLN A 629 3.54 -20.65 8.38
CA GLN A 629 2.67 -19.47 8.41
C GLN A 629 2.11 -19.24 9.81
N LYS A 630 1.61 -20.30 10.46
CA LYS A 630 1.11 -20.26 11.84
C LYS A 630 2.19 -19.85 12.83
N GLY A 631 3.39 -20.43 12.71
CA GLY A 631 4.51 -20.09 13.57
C GLY A 631 5.00 -18.65 13.44
N LEU A 632 5.11 -18.15 12.20
CA LEU A 632 5.46 -16.75 11.94
C LEU A 632 4.39 -15.80 12.48
N PHE A 633 3.11 -16.11 12.27
CA PHE A 633 2.01 -15.28 12.74
C PHE A 633 1.93 -15.22 14.26
N GLU A 634 2.02 -16.36 14.96
CA GLU A 634 1.94 -16.41 16.42
C GLU A 634 3.14 -15.74 17.09
N GLU A 635 4.36 -15.90 16.55
CA GLU A 635 5.53 -15.15 17.04
C GLU A 635 5.39 -13.64 16.79
N TYR A 636 4.82 -13.24 15.64
CA TYR A 636 4.53 -11.84 15.32
C TYR A 636 3.43 -11.27 16.25
N ALA A 637 2.38 -12.02 16.53
CA ALA A 637 1.26 -11.57 17.35
C ALA A 637 1.67 -11.28 18.81
N GLU A 638 2.72 -11.92 19.33
CA GLU A 638 3.30 -11.60 20.66
C GLU A 638 3.70 -10.13 20.80
N PHE A 639 4.02 -9.44 19.71
CA PHE A 639 4.39 -8.02 19.76
C PHE A 639 3.20 -7.11 20.10
N GLY A 640 2.01 -7.44 19.59
CA GLY A 640 0.83 -6.58 19.69
C GLY A 640 -0.15 -6.98 20.81
N ARG A 641 -0.18 -8.26 21.18
CA ARG A 641 -1.03 -8.79 22.26
C ARG A 641 -0.64 -8.18 23.61
N GLY A 642 -1.59 -7.56 24.30
CA GLY A 642 -1.35 -6.81 25.55
C GLY A 642 -0.87 -5.37 25.33
N HIS A 643 -0.70 -4.93 24.07
CA HIS A 643 -0.12 -3.64 23.72
C HIS A 643 -0.97 -2.83 22.74
N GLY A 644 -2.28 -3.11 22.66
CA GLY A 644 -3.22 -2.34 21.85
C GLY A 644 -3.26 -2.72 20.36
N HIS A 645 -2.54 -3.78 19.97
CA HIS A 645 -2.48 -4.33 18.61
C HIS A 645 -2.79 -5.84 18.61
N ASP A 646 -3.72 -6.25 19.47
CA ASP A 646 -4.03 -7.65 19.72
C ASP A 646 -4.60 -8.32 18.48
N LEU A 647 -3.84 -9.28 17.93
CA LEU A 647 -4.35 -10.20 16.92
C LEU A 647 -4.97 -11.41 17.62
N ALA A 648 -6.08 -11.89 17.07
CA ALA A 648 -6.72 -13.12 17.52
C ALA A 648 -5.77 -14.33 17.34
N ASP A 649 -6.16 -15.47 17.88
CA ASP A 649 -5.47 -16.73 17.59
C ASP A 649 -5.54 -17.03 16.08
N PHE A 650 -4.43 -17.50 15.52
CA PHE A 650 -4.27 -17.78 14.09
C PHE A 650 -5.45 -18.53 13.47
N ASP A 651 -5.91 -19.61 14.12
CA ASP A 651 -6.92 -20.52 13.57
C ASP A 651 -8.29 -19.81 13.39
N ARG A 652 -8.62 -18.84 14.25
CA ARG A 652 -9.89 -18.08 14.15
C ARG A 652 -10.03 -17.34 12.83
N TYR A 653 -8.92 -16.79 12.31
CA TYR A 653 -8.95 -16.07 11.05
C TYR A 653 -9.23 -16.99 9.84
N HIS A 654 -8.95 -18.29 9.94
CA HIS A 654 -9.35 -19.28 8.93
C HIS A 654 -10.84 -19.62 8.99
N GLU A 655 -11.48 -19.48 10.14
CA GLU A 655 -12.92 -19.72 10.32
C GLU A 655 -13.76 -18.48 9.94
N GLU A 656 -13.25 -17.29 10.24
CA GLU A 656 -13.99 -16.03 10.13
C GLU A 656 -13.74 -15.25 8.82
N ARG A 657 -14.61 -14.28 8.51
CA ARG A 657 -14.41 -13.32 7.40
C ARG A 657 -13.57 -12.12 7.86
N GLY A 658 -12.59 -12.43 8.70
CA GLY A 658 -11.66 -11.51 9.34
C GLY A 658 -12.22 -10.76 10.55
N LEU A 659 -11.31 -10.40 11.46
CA LEU A 659 -11.58 -9.69 12.71
C LEU A 659 -10.77 -8.39 12.78
N ARG A 660 -11.33 -7.36 13.39
CA ARG A 660 -10.71 -6.04 13.59
C ARG A 660 -9.93 -5.97 14.89
N TRP A 661 -8.63 -5.70 14.81
CA TRP A 661 -7.80 -5.55 16.00
C TRP A 661 -8.06 -4.18 16.71
N PRO A 662 -7.81 -4.07 18.04
CA PRO A 662 -7.41 -5.16 18.93
C PRO A 662 -8.55 -6.17 19.16
N VAL A 663 -8.21 -7.47 19.08
CA VAL A 663 -9.10 -8.59 19.40
C VAL A 663 -8.78 -9.09 20.80
N VAL A 664 -9.60 -8.74 21.79
CA VAL A 664 -9.35 -9.04 23.22
C VAL A 664 -10.46 -9.95 23.73
N ASN A 665 -10.09 -11.03 24.43
CA ASN A 665 -11.04 -12.03 24.95
C ASN A 665 -12.01 -12.61 23.89
N GLY A 666 -11.56 -12.65 22.64
CA GLY A 666 -12.36 -13.16 21.53
C GLY A 666 -13.11 -12.08 20.73
N GLU A 667 -13.25 -10.87 21.26
CA GLU A 667 -14.08 -9.81 20.69
C GLU A 667 -13.25 -8.81 19.88
N GLU A 668 -13.69 -8.46 18.67
CA GLU A 668 -13.05 -7.41 17.85
C GLU A 668 -13.42 -5.99 18.34
N THR A 669 -12.54 -5.03 18.10
CA THR A 669 -12.76 -3.62 18.48
C THR A 669 -13.22 -2.77 17.30
N LEU A 670 -14.43 -2.21 17.42
CA LEU A 670 -15.04 -1.34 16.40
C LEU A 670 -14.49 0.09 16.45
N TRP A 671 -14.56 0.73 17.61
CA TRP A 671 -14.09 2.09 17.84
C TRP A 671 -12.99 2.13 18.91
N ARG A 672 -11.76 2.42 18.50
CA ARG A 672 -10.62 2.59 19.42
C ARG A 672 -10.70 3.91 20.19
N TYR A 673 -10.08 3.95 21.36
CA TYR A 673 -10.01 5.07 22.31
C TYR A 673 -11.32 5.45 23.00
N ARG A 674 -12.43 4.74 22.77
CA ARG A 674 -13.74 5.05 23.37
C ARG A 674 -14.10 4.06 24.47
N GLU A 675 -14.43 4.58 25.64
CA GLU A 675 -14.94 3.78 26.75
C GLU A 675 -16.16 2.96 26.31
N GLY A 676 -16.15 1.66 26.65
CA GLY A 676 -17.21 0.72 26.29
C GLY A 676 -17.07 0.07 24.91
N SER A 677 -16.29 0.65 23.99
CA SER A 677 -15.95 0.00 22.71
C SER A 677 -14.52 -0.54 22.66
N ASP A 678 -13.58 0.11 23.35
CA ASP A 678 -12.17 -0.25 23.37
C ASP A 678 -11.79 -0.78 24.76
N PRO A 679 -11.33 -2.04 24.86
CA PRO A 679 -10.97 -2.66 26.14
C PRO A 679 -9.75 -2.01 26.82
N TYR A 680 -8.98 -1.17 26.12
CA TYR A 680 -7.83 -0.45 26.68
C TYR A 680 -8.19 0.86 27.37
N VAL A 681 -9.43 1.33 27.25
CA VAL A 681 -9.86 2.60 27.85
C VAL A 681 -10.28 2.38 29.30
N GLU A 682 -9.64 3.10 30.21
CA GLU A 682 -9.98 3.08 31.63
C GLU A 682 -11.42 3.57 31.86
N LYS A 683 -12.16 2.87 32.71
CA LYS A 683 -13.52 3.24 33.11
C LYS A 683 -13.56 4.67 33.67
N GLY A 684 -14.53 5.45 33.22
CA GLY A 684 -14.75 6.85 33.61
C GLY A 684 -13.93 7.88 32.83
N LYS A 685 -13.06 7.46 31.89
CA LYS A 685 -12.32 8.40 31.04
C LYS A 685 -13.16 8.92 29.88
N GLY A 686 -14.20 8.20 29.44
CA GLY A 686 -14.96 8.51 28.22
C GLY A 686 -14.13 8.27 26.95
N VAL A 687 -13.06 9.03 26.75
CA VAL A 687 -12.09 8.86 25.67
C VAL A 687 -10.66 8.87 26.23
N GLN A 688 -9.83 7.93 25.81
CA GLN A 688 -8.42 7.86 26.21
C GLN A 688 -7.54 7.49 25.02
N PHE A 689 -6.69 8.44 24.60
CA PHE A 689 -5.71 8.24 23.53
C PHE A 689 -4.42 7.65 24.10
N TYR A 690 -4.49 6.38 24.56
CA TYR A 690 -3.44 5.71 25.34
C TYR A 690 -2.11 5.50 24.60
N GLY A 691 -2.02 5.78 23.30
CA GLY A 691 -0.73 5.88 22.60
C GLY A 691 0.09 7.10 23.02
N LYS A 692 -0.54 8.11 23.64
CA LYS A 692 0.14 9.23 24.31
C LYS A 692 0.27 8.94 25.81
N PRO A 693 1.43 9.24 26.42
CA PRO A 693 1.65 8.97 27.84
C PRO A 693 0.62 9.57 28.81
N ASP A 694 0.01 10.70 28.45
CA ASP A 694 -1.02 11.40 29.24
C ASP A 694 -2.45 11.10 28.78
N GLY A 695 -2.63 10.22 27.80
CA GLY A 695 -3.93 9.83 27.26
C GLY A 695 -4.62 10.90 26.39
N LYS A 696 -3.91 11.97 25.98
CA LYS A 696 -4.49 13.09 25.22
C LYS A 696 -3.97 13.18 23.79
N ALA A 697 -4.85 13.38 22.82
CA ALA A 697 -4.47 13.63 21.43
C ALA A 697 -3.88 15.03 21.26
N ILE A 698 -3.08 15.24 20.20
CA ILE A 698 -2.40 16.51 19.94
C ILE A 698 -3.03 17.25 18.76
N ILE A 699 -3.48 18.48 19.00
CA ILE A 699 -3.85 19.47 17.98
C ILE A 699 -2.60 20.26 17.58
N PHE A 700 -2.33 20.38 16.27
CA PHE A 700 -1.11 21.03 15.76
C PHE A 700 -1.40 22.34 15.00
N ALA A 701 -0.73 23.44 15.36
CA ALA A 701 -0.60 24.62 14.50
C ALA A 701 0.44 24.36 13.40
N LEU A 702 -0.01 24.27 12.14
CA LEU A 702 0.80 23.97 10.97
C LEU A 702 0.35 24.83 9.77
N PRO A 703 1.26 25.51 9.06
CA PRO A 703 0.86 26.48 8.04
C PRO A 703 0.61 25.84 6.67
N TYR A 704 0.03 26.63 5.77
CA TYR A 704 0.19 26.41 4.34
C TYR A 704 1.65 26.68 3.94
N GLU A 705 2.28 25.72 3.27
CA GLU A 705 3.54 25.90 2.55
C GLU A 705 3.38 25.36 1.12
N PRO A 706 3.96 26.04 0.11
CA PRO A 706 3.70 25.73 -1.29
C PRO A 706 4.23 24.34 -1.72
N PRO A 707 3.84 23.85 -2.91
CA PRO A 707 4.43 22.67 -3.53
C PRO A 707 5.93 22.81 -3.78
N ALA A 708 6.64 21.67 -3.89
CA ALA A 708 8.05 21.66 -4.30
C ALA A 708 8.26 22.23 -5.71
N GLU A 709 7.31 22.03 -6.61
CA GLU A 709 7.35 22.54 -7.99
C GLU A 709 5.94 22.99 -8.38
N SER A 710 5.81 24.25 -8.81
CA SER A 710 4.56 24.85 -9.29
C SER A 710 4.71 25.29 -10.75
N PRO A 711 3.61 25.37 -11.52
CA PRO A 711 3.64 25.85 -12.89
C PRO A 711 4.28 27.22 -13.02
N ASN A 712 4.99 27.40 -14.12
CA ASN A 712 5.66 28.65 -14.47
C ASN A 712 5.49 28.91 -15.97
N LYS A 713 6.15 29.94 -16.51
CA LYS A 713 6.01 30.31 -17.93
C LYS A 713 6.47 29.19 -18.90
N GLU A 714 7.45 28.37 -18.52
CA GLU A 714 7.99 27.29 -19.36
C GLU A 714 7.18 25.99 -19.23
N TYR A 715 6.70 25.69 -18.02
CA TYR A 715 5.89 24.51 -17.68
C TYR A 715 4.55 24.97 -17.10
N PRO A 716 3.58 25.37 -17.95
CA PRO A 716 2.40 26.13 -17.52
C PRO A 716 1.27 25.30 -16.93
N PHE A 717 1.37 23.97 -16.93
CA PHE A 717 0.33 23.08 -16.41
C PHE A 717 0.75 22.35 -15.14
N TRP A 718 -0.18 22.19 -14.22
CA TRP A 718 -0.07 21.19 -13.15
C TRP A 718 -0.21 19.79 -13.74
N LEU A 719 0.67 18.87 -13.36
CA LEU A 719 0.46 17.43 -13.54
C LEU A 719 -0.04 16.80 -12.25
N CYS A 720 -1.21 16.18 -12.31
CA CYS A 720 -1.68 15.23 -11.30
C CYS A 720 -1.65 13.81 -11.87
N THR A 721 -1.14 12.84 -11.11
CA THR A 721 -1.16 11.43 -11.51
C THR A 721 -2.03 10.57 -10.61
N GLY A 722 -2.55 9.46 -11.13
CA GLY A 722 -3.42 8.60 -10.34
C GLY A 722 -3.82 7.31 -11.03
N ARG A 723 -4.99 6.81 -10.65
CA ARG A 723 -5.49 5.49 -11.05
C ARG A 723 -6.81 5.66 -11.82
N VAL A 724 -7.33 4.55 -12.35
CA VAL A 724 -8.68 4.42 -12.93
C VAL A 724 -9.34 3.16 -12.37
N ILE A 725 -10.66 3.06 -12.41
CA ILE A 725 -11.39 1.93 -11.76
C ILE A 725 -11.01 0.56 -12.33
N GLU A 726 -10.67 0.45 -13.61
CA GLU A 726 -10.41 -0.82 -14.30
C GLU A 726 -9.03 -1.40 -13.97
N HIS A 727 -8.06 -0.56 -13.60
CA HIS A 727 -6.67 -0.97 -13.51
C HIS A 727 -6.07 -0.86 -12.11
N TRP A 728 -5.34 -1.91 -11.74
CA TRP A 728 -4.57 -1.94 -10.51
C TRP A 728 -3.15 -1.51 -10.78
N HIS A 729 -2.75 -0.41 -10.13
CA HIS A 729 -1.36 0.02 -10.07
C HIS A 729 -0.71 0.09 -11.46
N SER A 730 0.36 -0.68 -11.69
CA SER A 730 1.15 -0.68 -12.92
C SER A 730 0.53 -1.47 -14.07
N GLY A 731 -0.74 -1.89 -13.93
CA GLY A 731 -1.44 -2.67 -14.95
C GLY A 731 -0.98 -4.12 -15.09
N SER A 732 0.10 -4.55 -14.43
CA SER A 732 0.72 -5.87 -14.72
C SER A 732 -0.21 -7.07 -14.50
N MET A 733 -1.20 -6.96 -13.60
CA MET A 733 -2.27 -7.95 -13.49
C MET A 733 -3.47 -7.60 -14.37
N THR A 734 -3.97 -6.36 -14.29
CA THR A 734 -5.26 -5.99 -14.87
C THR A 734 -5.23 -5.73 -16.37
N GLN A 735 -4.12 -5.27 -16.95
CA GLN A 735 -3.96 -5.17 -18.41
C GLN A 735 -3.80 -6.55 -19.07
N ARG A 736 -3.53 -7.61 -18.29
CA ARG A 736 -3.55 -9.00 -18.74
C ARG A 736 -4.93 -9.66 -18.65
N VAL A 737 -5.94 -8.94 -18.17
CA VAL A 737 -7.34 -9.39 -18.21
C VAL A 737 -8.02 -8.76 -19.43
N PRO A 738 -8.47 -9.56 -20.41
CA PRO A 738 -8.98 -9.04 -21.68
C PRO A 738 -10.09 -7.99 -21.55
N GLU A 739 -11.05 -8.21 -20.63
CA GLU A 739 -12.16 -7.27 -20.42
C GLU A 739 -11.70 -5.95 -19.81
N LEU A 740 -10.78 -5.98 -18.84
CA LEU A 740 -10.25 -4.77 -18.21
C LEU A 740 -9.37 -3.99 -19.19
N TYR A 741 -8.52 -4.69 -19.96
CA TYR A 741 -7.74 -4.09 -21.03
C TYR A 741 -8.64 -3.39 -22.07
N LYS A 742 -9.68 -4.08 -22.57
CA LYS A 742 -10.62 -3.48 -23.53
C LYS A 742 -11.36 -2.27 -22.98
N ALA A 743 -11.67 -2.26 -21.69
CA ALA A 743 -12.39 -1.16 -21.05
C ALA A 743 -11.54 0.12 -20.93
N PHE A 744 -10.21 0.01 -20.76
CA PHE A 744 -9.30 1.17 -20.74
C PHE A 744 -7.89 0.81 -21.27
N PRO A 745 -7.70 0.68 -22.59
CA PRO A 745 -6.50 0.06 -23.15
C PRO A 745 -5.20 0.84 -22.94
N ASP A 746 -5.25 2.17 -23.03
CA ASP A 746 -4.09 3.05 -23.01
C ASP A 746 -4.29 4.16 -21.98
N ALA A 747 -3.21 4.60 -21.31
CA ALA A 747 -3.28 5.84 -20.55
C ALA A 747 -3.54 7.04 -21.48
N VAL A 748 -4.26 8.05 -20.97
CA VAL A 748 -4.59 9.29 -21.69
C VAL A 748 -4.29 10.50 -20.81
N CYS A 749 -4.04 11.65 -21.44
CA CYS A 749 -3.93 12.95 -20.79
C CYS A 749 -5.30 13.61 -20.75
N PHE A 750 -5.97 13.54 -19.59
CA PHE A 750 -7.20 14.29 -19.35
C PHE A 750 -6.87 15.78 -19.24
N MET A 751 -7.53 16.61 -20.04
CA MET A 751 -7.25 18.05 -20.17
C MET A 751 -8.55 18.84 -20.31
N HIS A 752 -8.58 20.06 -19.78
CA HIS A 752 -9.71 20.96 -19.95
C HIS A 752 -9.95 21.29 -21.45
N PRO A 753 -11.20 21.30 -21.96
CA PRO A 753 -11.47 21.56 -23.38
C PRO A 753 -10.93 22.89 -23.90
N GLU A 754 -10.93 23.93 -23.07
CA GLU A 754 -10.37 25.24 -23.44
C GLU A 754 -8.84 25.27 -23.44
N ASP A 755 -8.16 24.49 -22.58
CA ASP A 755 -6.71 24.38 -22.62
C ASP A 755 -6.27 23.68 -23.90
N ALA A 756 -6.98 22.60 -24.26
CA ALA A 756 -6.77 21.93 -25.54
C ALA A 756 -6.98 22.90 -26.70
N ARG A 757 -8.06 23.69 -26.70
CA ARG A 757 -8.33 24.69 -27.76
C ARG A 757 -7.23 25.75 -27.85
N SER A 758 -6.82 26.32 -26.71
CA SER A 758 -5.77 27.34 -26.64
C SER A 758 -4.41 26.81 -27.10
N ALA A 759 -4.12 25.53 -26.86
CA ALA A 759 -2.93 24.84 -27.36
C ALA A 759 -3.08 24.31 -28.81
N GLY A 760 -4.21 24.55 -29.49
CA GLY A 760 -4.48 24.05 -30.83
C GLY A 760 -4.58 22.51 -30.90
N LEU A 761 -5.01 21.86 -29.83
CA LEU A 761 -5.16 20.40 -29.68
C LEU A 761 -6.64 19.97 -29.75
N ARG A 762 -6.88 18.75 -30.21
CA ARG A 762 -8.19 18.08 -30.22
C ARG A 762 -8.14 16.78 -29.44
N ARG A 763 -9.30 16.29 -29.01
CA ARG A 763 -9.44 14.95 -28.42
C ARG A 763 -8.85 13.90 -29.37
N GLY A 764 -7.99 13.03 -28.85
CA GLY A 764 -7.31 11.96 -29.60
C GLY A 764 -5.97 12.36 -30.20
N ASP A 765 -5.64 13.66 -30.27
CA ASP A 765 -4.34 14.15 -30.74
C ASP A 765 -3.23 13.57 -29.84
N LYS A 766 -2.13 13.16 -30.50
CA LYS A 766 -0.94 12.64 -29.83
C LYS A 766 -0.10 13.81 -29.35
N VAL A 767 0.31 13.77 -28.09
CA VAL A 767 1.05 14.87 -27.44
C VAL A 767 2.25 14.35 -26.67
N LYS A 768 3.29 15.18 -26.62
CA LYS A 768 4.42 15.05 -25.72
C LYS A 768 4.10 15.82 -24.44
N LEU A 769 3.98 15.09 -23.34
CA LEU A 769 3.84 15.66 -22.00
C LEU A 769 5.22 15.66 -21.35
N GLN A 770 5.73 16.85 -21.01
CA GLN A 770 7.13 17.03 -20.62
C GLN A 770 7.27 17.85 -19.32
N SER A 771 8.17 17.42 -18.45
CA SER A 771 8.73 18.21 -17.35
C SER A 771 10.23 18.40 -17.57
N ILE A 772 10.91 19.04 -16.62
CA ILE A 772 12.38 19.16 -16.58
C ILE A 772 13.08 17.78 -16.59
N ARG A 773 12.48 16.75 -15.96
CA ARG A 773 13.09 15.41 -15.75
C ARG A 773 12.90 14.44 -16.92
N GLY A 774 11.95 14.71 -17.80
CA GLY A 774 11.59 13.78 -18.87
C GLY A 774 10.22 14.00 -19.48
N HIS A 775 9.84 13.10 -20.38
CA HIS A 775 8.58 13.16 -21.11
C HIS A 775 7.98 11.78 -21.35
N ILE A 776 6.69 11.76 -21.66
CA ILE A 776 5.98 10.64 -22.27
C ILE A 776 5.22 11.10 -23.51
N ILE A 777 4.82 10.14 -24.34
CA ILE A 777 3.90 10.38 -25.44
C ILE A 777 2.55 9.74 -25.11
N THR A 778 1.48 10.53 -25.17
CA THR A 778 0.11 10.10 -24.82
C THR A 778 -0.92 10.75 -25.75
N ARG A 779 -2.21 10.55 -25.50
CA ARG A 779 -3.31 11.16 -26.27
C ARG A 779 -4.18 12.06 -25.39
N ILE A 780 -4.66 13.15 -25.96
CA ILE A 780 -5.56 14.09 -25.27
C ILE A 780 -6.97 13.51 -25.11
N GLU A 781 -7.53 13.60 -23.91
CA GLU A 781 -8.93 13.29 -23.59
C GLU A 781 -9.60 14.52 -22.94
N THR A 782 -10.59 15.11 -23.61
CA THR A 782 -11.29 16.32 -23.15
C THR A 782 -12.75 16.06 -22.75
N ARG A 783 -13.23 14.82 -22.86
CA ARG A 783 -14.61 14.41 -22.59
C ARG A 783 -14.69 13.14 -21.73
N GLY A 784 -13.60 12.81 -21.05
CA GLY A 784 -13.51 11.61 -20.23
C GLY A 784 -14.08 11.79 -18.82
N ARG A 785 -13.92 10.76 -17.99
CA ARG A 785 -14.44 10.70 -16.61
C ARG A 785 -13.73 11.62 -15.62
N ASN A 786 -12.53 12.11 -15.95
CA ASN A 786 -11.80 13.10 -15.17
C ASN A 786 -11.83 14.42 -15.94
N LYS A 787 -12.32 15.49 -15.32
CA LYS A 787 -12.47 16.82 -15.90
C LYS A 787 -11.63 17.80 -15.08
N PRO A 788 -10.35 17.99 -15.43
CA PRO A 788 -9.52 18.94 -14.72
C PRO A 788 -9.93 20.39 -15.02
N PRO A 789 -9.70 21.33 -14.07
CA PRO A 789 -9.85 22.75 -14.34
C PRO A 789 -8.79 23.22 -15.35
N LYS A 790 -8.95 24.45 -15.86
CA LYS A 790 -7.91 25.09 -16.68
C LYS A 790 -6.57 25.11 -15.95
N GLY A 791 -5.48 24.84 -16.67
CA GLY A 791 -4.12 24.83 -16.14
C GLY A 791 -3.73 23.54 -15.40
N LEU A 792 -4.57 22.50 -15.42
CA LEU A 792 -4.26 21.19 -14.82
C LEU A 792 -4.52 20.05 -15.81
N VAL A 793 -3.63 19.06 -15.81
CA VAL A 793 -3.80 17.80 -16.54
C VAL A 793 -3.73 16.61 -15.60
N PHE A 794 -4.46 15.55 -15.92
CA PHE A 794 -4.43 14.28 -15.18
C PHE A 794 -3.99 13.13 -16.08
N VAL A 795 -3.05 12.31 -15.61
CA VAL A 795 -2.57 11.11 -16.32
C VAL A 795 -2.54 9.89 -15.39
N PRO A 796 -3.22 8.79 -15.73
CA PRO A 796 -3.15 7.56 -14.95
C PRO A 796 -1.85 6.77 -15.25
N TRP A 797 -1.30 6.07 -14.26
CA TRP A 797 0.04 5.47 -14.36
C TRP A 797 0.08 3.95 -14.69
N PHE A 798 -1.06 3.35 -15.05
CA PHE A 798 -1.16 1.90 -15.25
C PHE A 798 -0.49 1.38 -16.52
N ASP A 799 -0.29 2.23 -17.52
CA ASP A 799 0.17 1.81 -18.83
C ASP A 799 1.70 1.74 -18.88
N ALA A 800 2.25 0.52 -18.96
CA ALA A 800 3.70 0.30 -19.01
C ALA A 800 4.39 0.88 -20.26
N ARG A 801 3.63 1.23 -21.30
CA ARG A 801 4.15 1.93 -22.50
C ARG A 801 4.27 3.44 -22.30
N GLN A 802 3.57 3.99 -21.31
CA GLN A 802 3.48 5.42 -21.01
C GLN A 802 3.93 5.66 -19.56
N LEU A 803 5.23 5.49 -19.30
CA LEU A 803 5.84 5.57 -17.97
C LEU A 803 5.82 7.01 -17.41
N ILE A 804 4.66 7.49 -16.97
CA ILE A 804 4.43 8.88 -16.51
C ILE A 804 5.36 9.30 -15.37
N ASN A 805 5.88 8.36 -14.57
CA ASN A 805 6.83 8.68 -13.52
C ASN A 805 8.24 9.08 -14.04
N LYS A 806 8.48 9.04 -15.36
CA LYS A 806 9.58 9.77 -16.01
C LYS A 806 9.44 11.30 -15.89
N VAL A 807 8.24 11.79 -15.59
CA VAL A 807 7.86 13.21 -15.55
C VAL A 807 7.72 13.73 -14.11
N THR A 808 7.33 12.86 -13.17
CA THR A 808 7.12 13.22 -11.75
C THR A 808 8.43 13.56 -11.04
N LEU A 809 8.35 14.47 -10.08
CA LEU A 809 9.45 14.82 -9.16
C LEU A 809 9.46 13.86 -7.96
N ASP A 810 10.65 13.47 -7.49
CA ASP A 810 10.83 12.62 -6.29
C ASP A 810 10.91 13.42 -4.98
N ALA A 811 10.29 14.60 -4.94
CA ALA A 811 10.07 15.38 -3.72
C ALA A 811 9.13 14.62 -2.79
N THR A 812 9.40 14.71 -1.49
CA THR A 812 8.67 13.99 -0.45
C THR A 812 8.20 14.93 0.65
N ASP A 813 7.22 14.48 1.43
CA ASP A 813 7.04 15.02 2.78
C ASP A 813 8.33 14.77 3.60
N PRO A 814 9.00 15.81 4.13
CA PRO A 814 10.27 15.64 4.82
C PRO A 814 10.17 14.82 6.12
N ILE A 815 8.99 14.65 6.71
CA ILE A 815 8.76 13.84 7.91
C ILE A 815 8.54 12.37 7.50
N SER A 816 7.57 12.11 6.63
CA SER A 816 7.18 10.73 6.28
C SER A 816 8.01 10.11 5.14
N LYS A 817 8.77 10.92 4.42
CA LYS A 817 9.51 10.55 3.20
C LYS A 817 8.61 9.97 2.10
N GLN A 818 7.31 10.30 2.13
CA GLN A 818 6.35 9.91 1.11
C GLN A 818 6.37 10.90 -0.06
N THR A 819 6.54 10.38 -1.27
CA THR A 819 6.58 11.18 -2.51
C THR A 819 5.25 11.85 -2.82
N ASP A 820 5.33 13.09 -3.29
CA ASP A 820 4.21 13.82 -3.89
C ASP A 820 4.11 13.55 -5.40
N PHE A 821 3.27 12.59 -5.78
CA PHE A 821 2.95 12.29 -7.18
C PHE A 821 1.78 13.12 -7.74
N LYS A 822 1.18 14.00 -6.90
CA LYS A 822 -0.07 14.70 -7.21
C LYS A 822 0.12 16.07 -7.81
N LYS A 823 1.33 16.61 -7.73
CA LYS A 823 1.65 17.92 -8.28
C LYS A 823 3.12 18.05 -8.69
N CYS A 824 3.32 18.42 -9.93
CA CYS A 824 4.56 18.98 -10.48
C CYS A 824 4.21 19.82 -11.73
N ALA A 825 5.17 20.51 -12.32
CA ALA A 825 4.96 21.37 -13.47
C ALA A 825 5.29 20.64 -14.79
N VAL A 826 4.42 20.80 -15.78
CA VAL A 826 4.59 20.22 -17.12
C VAL A 826 4.19 21.19 -18.23
N LYS A 827 4.66 20.91 -19.44
CA LYS A 827 4.16 21.46 -20.69
C LYS A 827 3.60 20.36 -21.58
N VAL A 828 2.68 20.74 -22.46
CA VAL A 828 2.02 19.83 -23.41
C VAL A 828 2.29 20.36 -24.83
N GLU A 829 2.93 19.54 -25.65
CA GLU A 829 3.29 19.89 -27.03
C GLU A 829 2.69 18.86 -27.99
N ARG A 830 2.24 19.32 -29.16
CA ARG A 830 1.81 18.43 -30.26
C ARG A 830 3.03 17.63 -30.75
N VAL A 831 2.83 16.32 -31.01
CA VAL A 831 3.83 15.44 -31.63
C VAL A 831 3.80 15.55 -33.14
#